data_AF-A0A523TRA2-F1
#
_entry.id   AF-A0A523TRA2-F1
#
_cell.length_a   1.000
_cell.length_b   1.000
_cell.length_c   1.000
_cell.angle_alpha   90.00
_cell.angle_beta   90.00
_cell.angle_gamma   90.00
#
_symmetry.space_group_name_H-M   'P 1'
#
loop_
_entity.id
_entity.type
_entity.pdbx_description
1 polymer ?
#
loop_
_entity_poly.entity_id
_entity_poly.type
_entity_poly.pdbx_seq_one_letter_code
_entity_poly.pdbx_strand_id
1 'polypeptide(L)'
;MARAAILMIDLKNQLLNAAIHYAELEYPVFPCAPGGKVPITKHGFKDATTDIEQIETWWRQRPDANIGITTTGLVVIDVDGADNPWLAGDPDMCADLAQGALSFTPGGGRHHIFRQPESKNWGNTSGKLAPKIDTRGNGGYIIVPPSVIDDKAYTWAETYELDESPEQLPEPPAWLAELLDNGPHLCSQRPRDAPTVAPCSPQGEDSAATGNIIPSGQRNATLARLAGAMRRVGMGYAEIRAALAQTNADRCKPPMSMREVDKISASICRYEPDQVSVAVAENHWAQDFQGGEKEEELTPSLPDPGPLPEELLRVPGFVSEVMDYCLETAPYPNTVMAFCGALALQAFLAGRKVRDPGDNRTNVYLLGLGHSGTGKDWPRKINTKIIHGIGLSDSLGERFASGEGIQDALFGKPCMLFQTDEIDGMLQTINKAKDARHENIMSTLLTMFSASNSVFPMRRKAGKESPGAIDQPCLIIFGTAIPNHYYEALSERMLTNGFFARMIILESNKRPEGQDPKLIELPDRVLETAKWWSEFNPGTGNLEKWHPVPKVVEHTDEAVEILTECRREAETEYSAAEARNDSVGTTVWSRVNEQARKLALLYAVSENHIEPVIGKGATEWGSLFAVHQTKRMLFMAGEHVFESEFDSRCKKLLAILKKWRAKKGNQWMEFWRIRRKLKWNDRDHEEVRNALIGQRIIEYDEPPTGGKPKKLYRLVESY
;
A
#
# COMPACT_ATOMS: atom_id res chain seq x y z
N MET A 1 -9.05 -16.23 -52.14
CA MET A 1 -8.68 -17.58 -51.63
C MET A 1 -7.22 -17.91 -51.89
N ALA A 2 -6.75 -18.06 -53.14
CA ALA A 2 -5.35 -18.43 -53.44
C ALA A 2 -4.29 -17.43 -52.93
N ARG A 3 -4.56 -16.11 -53.02
CA ARG A 3 -3.63 -15.05 -52.58
C ARG A 3 -3.40 -15.02 -51.05
N ALA A 4 -4.45 -15.31 -50.26
CA ALA A 4 -4.37 -15.37 -48.80
C ALA A 4 -3.66 -16.65 -48.31
N ALA A 5 -3.86 -17.78 -49.01
CA ALA A 5 -3.15 -19.02 -48.72
C ALA A 5 -1.64 -18.90 -49.01
N ILE A 6 -1.25 -18.19 -50.08
CA ILE A 6 0.16 -17.92 -50.40
C ILE A 6 0.81 -17.00 -49.35
N LEU A 7 0.13 -15.92 -48.95
CA LEU A 7 0.58 -15.01 -47.88
C LEU A 7 0.74 -15.73 -46.51
N MET A 8 -0.15 -16.68 -46.20
CA MET A 8 -0.05 -17.45 -44.95
C MET A 8 1.05 -18.52 -44.97
N ILE A 9 1.40 -19.09 -46.14
CA ILE A 9 2.53 -20.02 -46.26
C ILE A 9 3.86 -19.24 -46.15
N ASP A 10 3.92 -18.05 -46.73
CA ASP A 10 5.09 -17.17 -46.69
C ASP A 10 5.41 -16.72 -45.25
N LEU A 11 4.40 -16.27 -44.49
CA LEU A 11 4.58 -15.85 -43.09
C LEU A 11 5.01 -17.00 -42.16
N LYS A 12 4.50 -18.22 -42.37
CA LYS A 12 4.88 -19.40 -41.58
C LYS A 12 6.35 -19.80 -41.81
N ASN A 13 6.81 -19.70 -43.05
CA ASN A 13 8.21 -19.92 -43.38
C ASN A 13 9.10 -18.79 -42.81
N GLN A 14 8.59 -17.55 -42.75
CA GLN A 14 9.30 -16.43 -42.15
C GLN A 14 9.53 -16.58 -40.63
N LEU A 15 8.55 -17.09 -39.87
CA LEU A 15 8.69 -17.31 -38.42
C LEU A 15 9.75 -18.38 -38.10
N LEU A 16 9.76 -19.49 -38.84
CA LEU A 16 10.78 -20.52 -38.67
C LEU A 16 12.17 -19.99 -39.06
N ASN A 17 12.30 -19.31 -40.21
CA ASN A 17 13.58 -18.79 -40.67
C ASN A 17 14.15 -17.75 -39.70
N ALA A 18 13.30 -16.88 -39.14
CA ALA A 18 13.71 -15.93 -38.11
C ALA A 18 14.11 -16.63 -36.81
N ALA A 19 13.40 -17.67 -36.38
CA ALA A 19 13.77 -18.46 -35.20
C ALA A 19 15.13 -19.15 -35.36
N ILE A 20 15.41 -19.70 -36.55
CA ILE A 20 16.72 -20.26 -36.89
C ILE A 20 17.78 -19.15 -36.88
N HIS A 21 17.50 -17.99 -37.49
CA HIS A 21 18.44 -16.88 -37.54
C HIS A 21 18.88 -16.40 -36.15
N TYR A 22 17.94 -16.25 -35.20
CA TYR A 22 18.30 -15.90 -33.83
C TYR A 22 19.12 -16.99 -33.13
N ALA A 23 18.86 -18.26 -33.42
CA ALA A 23 19.63 -19.37 -32.86
C ALA A 23 21.05 -19.44 -33.44
N GLU A 24 21.23 -19.14 -34.72
CA GLU A 24 22.54 -19.00 -35.37
C GLU A 24 23.37 -17.85 -34.79
N LEU A 25 22.69 -16.79 -34.34
CA LEU A 25 23.29 -15.69 -33.57
C LEU A 25 23.44 -16.02 -32.07
N GLU A 26 23.27 -17.27 -31.66
CA GLU A 26 23.44 -17.76 -30.28
C GLU A 26 22.38 -17.28 -29.27
N TYR A 27 21.26 -16.70 -29.70
CA TYR A 27 20.14 -16.41 -28.82
C TYR A 27 19.32 -17.69 -28.56
N PRO A 28 19.13 -18.14 -27.30
CA PRO A 28 18.29 -19.30 -27.03
C PRO A 28 16.82 -18.98 -27.33
N VAL A 29 16.24 -19.69 -28.30
CA VAL A 29 14.88 -19.50 -28.83
C VAL A 29 13.93 -20.56 -28.27
N PHE A 30 12.66 -20.20 -28.10
CA PHE A 30 11.56 -21.13 -27.83
C PHE A 30 10.23 -20.64 -28.44
N PRO A 31 9.30 -21.56 -28.78
CA PRO A 31 8.00 -21.20 -29.33
C PRO A 31 7.04 -20.67 -28.27
N CYS A 32 6.29 -19.63 -28.64
CA CYS A 32 5.18 -19.06 -27.91
C CYS A 32 3.84 -19.29 -28.62
N ALA A 33 2.74 -19.21 -27.87
CA ALA A 33 1.40 -19.37 -28.39
C ALA A 33 1.15 -18.41 -29.57
N PRO A 34 0.60 -18.89 -30.70
CA PRO A 34 0.21 -18.03 -31.81
C PRO A 34 -0.69 -16.89 -31.32
N GLY A 35 -0.43 -15.65 -31.74
CA GLY A 35 -1.19 -14.48 -31.29
C GLY A 35 -0.98 -14.08 -29.83
N GLY A 36 -0.08 -14.74 -29.09
CA GLY A 36 0.14 -14.53 -27.67
C GLY A 36 1.62 -14.47 -27.27
N LYS A 37 1.87 -14.34 -25.95
CA LYS A 37 3.21 -14.20 -25.34
C LYS A 37 3.60 -15.37 -24.41
N VAL A 38 2.77 -16.41 -24.37
CA VAL A 38 2.92 -17.53 -23.42
C VAL A 38 3.76 -18.65 -24.07
N PRO A 39 4.85 -19.14 -23.44
CA PRO A 39 5.62 -20.26 -23.96
C PRO A 39 4.75 -21.52 -24.10
N ILE A 40 4.93 -22.28 -25.18
CA ILE A 40 4.17 -23.53 -25.42
C ILE A 40 5.01 -24.81 -25.30
N THR A 41 6.25 -24.67 -24.85
CA THR A 41 7.15 -25.77 -24.48
C THR A 41 6.78 -26.36 -23.10
N LYS A 42 7.24 -27.58 -22.82
CA LYS A 42 6.85 -28.37 -21.64
C LYS A 42 7.27 -27.72 -20.31
N HIS A 43 8.46 -27.12 -20.28
CA HIS A 43 9.00 -26.43 -19.11
C HIS A 43 9.02 -24.91 -19.29
N GLY A 44 8.19 -24.39 -20.22
CA GLY A 44 8.12 -22.98 -20.56
C GLY A 44 9.42 -22.46 -21.19
N PHE A 45 9.72 -21.17 -21.02
CA PHE A 45 10.92 -20.55 -21.62
C PHE A 45 12.26 -21.18 -21.19
N LYS A 46 12.26 -22.05 -20.16
CA LYS A 46 13.45 -22.79 -19.73
C LYS A 46 13.89 -23.88 -20.71
N ASP A 47 13.02 -24.26 -21.64
CA ASP A 47 13.37 -25.18 -22.72
C ASP A 47 14.06 -24.47 -23.89
N ALA A 48 14.33 -23.16 -23.80
CA ALA A 48 14.96 -22.41 -24.88
C ALA A 48 16.30 -23.02 -25.30
N THR A 49 16.54 -23.05 -26.61
CA THR A 49 17.70 -23.73 -27.20
C THR A 49 18.21 -22.97 -28.42
N THR A 50 19.47 -23.20 -28.78
CA THR A 50 20.08 -22.81 -30.06
C THR A 50 20.19 -24.00 -31.02
N ASP A 51 19.73 -25.19 -30.61
CA ASP A 51 19.70 -26.40 -31.44
C ASP A 51 18.67 -26.26 -32.58
N ILE A 52 19.19 -26.13 -33.80
CA ILE A 52 18.40 -25.95 -35.03
C ILE A 52 17.44 -27.12 -35.25
N GLU A 53 17.85 -28.38 -35.01
CA GLU A 53 16.98 -29.54 -35.23
C GLU A 53 15.75 -29.52 -34.30
N GLN A 54 15.96 -29.07 -33.06
CA GLN A 54 14.89 -28.91 -32.08
C GLN A 54 13.95 -27.75 -32.45
N ILE A 55 14.48 -26.64 -32.94
CA ILE A 55 13.70 -25.48 -33.40
C ILE A 55 12.86 -25.86 -34.62
N GLU A 56 13.45 -26.50 -35.63
CA GLU A 56 12.72 -27.01 -36.79
C GLU A 56 11.60 -27.97 -36.37
N THR A 57 11.86 -28.83 -35.39
CA THR A 57 10.85 -29.75 -34.86
C THR A 57 9.67 -29.00 -34.24
N TRP A 58 9.91 -27.96 -33.44
CA TRP A 58 8.86 -27.15 -32.84
C TRP A 58 8.01 -26.43 -33.88
N TRP A 59 8.64 -25.77 -34.85
CA TRP A 59 7.93 -25.02 -35.89
C TRP A 59 7.31 -25.92 -36.97
N ARG A 60 7.78 -27.16 -37.15
CA ARG A 60 7.06 -28.17 -37.93
C ARG A 60 5.74 -28.56 -37.25
N GLN A 61 5.71 -28.66 -35.92
CA GLN A 61 4.50 -28.97 -35.16
C GLN A 61 3.57 -27.76 -35.05
N ARG A 62 4.12 -26.55 -34.93
CA ARG A 62 3.40 -25.29 -34.75
C ARG A 62 3.98 -24.19 -35.65
N PRO A 63 3.65 -24.19 -36.96
CA PRO A 63 4.24 -23.24 -37.92
C PRO A 63 3.88 -21.77 -37.68
N ASP A 64 2.87 -21.51 -36.85
CA ASP A 64 2.34 -20.19 -36.50
C ASP A 64 2.78 -19.73 -35.10
N ALA A 65 3.72 -20.45 -34.46
CA ALA A 65 4.22 -20.08 -33.14
C ALA A 65 5.01 -18.76 -33.19
N ASN A 66 4.75 -17.89 -32.22
CA ASN A 66 5.54 -16.68 -31.99
C ASN A 66 6.93 -17.07 -31.45
N ILE A 67 7.91 -16.20 -31.66
CA ILE A 67 9.30 -16.41 -31.30
C ILE A 67 9.59 -15.71 -29.97
N GLY A 68 10.01 -16.48 -28.97
CA GLY A 68 10.56 -15.96 -27.72
C GLY A 68 12.07 -16.19 -27.64
N ILE A 69 12.81 -15.22 -27.11
CA ILE A 69 14.22 -15.39 -26.72
C ILE A 69 14.39 -15.14 -25.22
N THR A 70 15.28 -15.88 -24.58
CA THR A 70 15.61 -15.63 -23.16
C THR A 70 16.47 -14.38 -23.02
N THR A 71 16.33 -13.66 -21.91
CA THR A 71 17.17 -12.49 -21.60
C THR A 71 18.37 -12.88 -20.72
N THR A 72 18.90 -14.09 -20.90
CA THR A 72 20.09 -14.56 -20.18
C THR A 72 21.32 -13.88 -20.77
N GLY A 73 22.07 -13.12 -19.98
CA GLY A 73 23.19 -12.31 -20.47
C GLY A 73 22.77 -11.01 -21.18
N LEU A 74 21.47 -10.69 -21.17
CA LEU A 74 20.91 -9.49 -21.79
C LEU A 74 20.17 -8.65 -20.75
N VAL A 75 20.10 -7.35 -20.99
CA VAL A 75 19.19 -6.45 -20.30
C VAL A 75 18.31 -5.73 -21.32
N VAL A 76 17.00 -5.88 -21.16
CA VAL A 76 15.99 -5.26 -22.04
C VAL A 76 15.22 -4.22 -21.26
N ILE A 77 15.17 -3.01 -21.80
CA ILE A 77 14.33 -1.92 -21.29
C ILE A 77 13.04 -1.92 -22.09
N ASP A 78 11.96 -2.33 -21.44
CA ASP A 78 10.62 -2.44 -22.02
C ASP A 78 9.83 -1.17 -21.71
N VAL A 79 9.75 -0.30 -22.72
CA VAL A 79 9.09 1.00 -22.65
C VAL A 79 7.65 0.85 -23.13
N ASP A 80 6.70 0.91 -22.19
CA ASP A 80 5.29 0.73 -22.49
C ASP A 80 4.64 2.02 -23.03
N GLY A 81 4.12 1.95 -24.26
CA GLY A 81 3.32 2.99 -24.92
C GLY A 81 4.12 3.95 -25.81
N ALA A 82 3.52 4.37 -26.92
CA ALA A 82 4.19 5.20 -27.93
C ALA A 82 4.62 6.56 -27.38
N ASP A 83 3.77 7.17 -26.54
CA ASP A 83 3.94 8.50 -25.95
C ASP A 83 4.51 8.47 -24.52
N ASN A 84 5.28 7.44 -24.16
CA ASN A 84 5.88 7.36 -22.84
C ASN A 84 6.87 8.53 -22.62
N PRO A 85 6.64 9.42 -21.63
CA PRO A 85 7.41 10.66 -21.49
C PRO A 85 8.77 10.48 -20.80
N TRP A 86 9.16 9.25 -20.43
CA TRP A 86 10.33 8.98 -19.59
C TRP A 86 11.60 9.70 -20.03
N LEU A 87 11.86 9.77 -21.35
CA LEU A 87 13.01 10.48 -21.93
C LEU A 87 12.62 11.57 -22.92
N ALA A 88 11.34 11.94 -23.01
CA ALA A 88 10.84 12.92 -23.99
C ALA A 88 11.48 14.32 -23.84
N GLY A 89 12.03 14.64 -22.66
CA GLY A 89 12.77 15.88 -22.40
C GLY A 89 14.30 15.79 -22.55
N ASP A 90 14.85 14.60 -22.82
CA ASP A 90 16.30 14.40 -22.90
C ASP A 90 16.75 13.56 -24.12
N PRO A 91 16.73 14.14 -25.34
CA PRO A 91 17.24 13.50 -26.55
C PRO A 91 18.67 12.92 -26.52
N ASP A 92 19.52 13.27 -25.57
CA ASP A 92 20.88 12.71 -25.44
C ASP A 92 20.76 11.31 -24.83
N MET A 93 19.91 11.15 -23.81
CA MET A 93 19.55 9.85 -23.25
C MET A 93 18.77 8.98 -24.24
N CYS A 94 17.93 9.58 -25.11
CA CYS A 94 17.28 8.85 -26.19
C CYS A 94 18.29 8.33 -27.23
N ALA A 95 19.30 9.14 -27.58
CA ALA A 95 20.37 8.74 -28.50
C ALA A 95 21.25 7.64 -27.89
N ASP A 96 21.55 7.72 -26.59
CA ASP A 96 22.26 6.68 -25.86
C ASP A 96 21.48 5.35 -25.81
N LEU A 97 20.16 5.40 -25.62
CA LEU A 97 19.32 4.20 -25.67
C LEU A 97 19.20 3.59 -27.07
N ALA A 98 19.38 4.39 -28.11
CA ALA A 98 19.39 3.93 -29.50
C ALA A 98 20.71 3.25 -29.89
N GLN A 99 21.67 3.10 -28.97
CA GLN A 99 22.89 2.33 -29.24
C GLN A 99 22.64 0.82 -29.23
N GLY A 100 21.63 0.35 -28.48
CA GLY A 100 21.23 -1.07 -28.45
C GLY A 100 20.22 -1.43 -29.54
N ALA A 101 20.00 -2.73 -29.75
CA ALA A 101 18.99 -3.20 -30.69
C ALA A 101 17.58 -2.77 -30.25
N LEU A 102 16.72 -2.41 -31.21
CA LEU A 102 15.44 -1.76 -30.95
C LEU A 102 14.30 -2.45 -31.70
N SER A 103 13.34 -3.01 -30.97
CA SER A 103 12.08 -3.50 -31.54
C SER A 103 10.87 -2.71 -31.07
N PHE A 104 9.91 -2.54 -31.96
CA PHE A 104 8.59 -1.99 -31.66
C PHE A 104 7.61 -3.10 -31.32
N THR A 105 6.84 -2.88 -30.26
CA THR A 105 5.83 -3.84 -29.81
C THR A 105 4.47 -3.54 -30.46
N PRO A 106 3.60 -4.55 -30.66
CA PRO A 106 2.24 -4.37 -31.20
C PRO A 106 1.37 -3.34 -30.46
N GLY A 107 1.68 -3.08 -29.19
CA GLY A 107 0.99 -2.09 -28.34
C GLY A 107 1.54 -0.67 -28.44
N GLY A 108 2.49 -0.41 -29.36
CA GLY A 108 3.15 0.88 -29.53
C GLY A 108 4.32 1.14 -28.58
N GLY A 109 4.74 0.14 -27.80
CA GLY A 109 5.93 0.22 -26.95
C GLY A 109 7.23 -0.08 -27.69
N ARG A 110 8.36 -0.06 -26.97
CA ARG A 110 9.70 -0.30 -27.51
C ARG A 110 10.51 -1.20 -26.57
N HIS A 111 11.26 -2.15 -27.13
CA HIS A 111 12.31 -2.87 -26.39
C HIS A 111 13.68 -2.34 -26.83
N HIS A 112 14.46 -1.81 -25.89
CA HIS A 112 15.88 -1.53 -26.10
C HIS A 112 16.71 -2.65 -25.48
N ILE A 113 17.52 -3.33 -26.29
CA ILE A 113 18.22 -4.57 -25.93
C ILE A 113 19.72 -4.29 -25.86
N PHE A 114 20.35 -4.63 -24.72
CA PHE A 114 21.78 -4.48 -24.48
C PHE A 114 22.38 -5.78 -23.95
N ARG A 115 23.69 -5.95 -24.13
CA ARG A 115 24.45 -6.97 -23.41
C ARG A 115 24.55 -6.60 -21.94
N GLN A 116 24.29 -7.57 -21.07
CA GLN A 116 24.53 -7.39 -19.65
C GLN A 116 26.03 -7.59 -19.34
N PRO A 117 26.70 -6.65 -18.65
CA PRO A 117 28.09 -6.82 -18.26
C PRO A 117 28.27 -8.02 -17.31
N GLU A 118 29.35 -8.79 -17.45
CA GLU A 118 29.61 -9.98 -16.60
C GLU A 118 29.66 -9.65 -15.10
N SER A 119 30.04 -8.41 -14.76
CA SER A 119 30.10 -7.91 -13.38
C SER A 119 28.72 -7.63 -12.76
N LYS A 120 27.64 -7.70 -13.54
CA LYS A 120 26.27 -7.34 -13.14
C LYS A 120 25.34 -8.54 -13.25
N ASN A 121 24.44 -8.69 -12.28
CA ASN A 121 23.41 -9.74 -12.28
C ASN A 121 22.00 -9.14 -12.12
N TRP A 122 21.62 -8.23 -13.02
CA TRP A 122 20.29 -7.61 -13.00
C TRP A 122 19.20 -8.62 -13.36
N GLY A 123 18.14 -8.62 -12.58
CA GLY A 123 16.95 -9.46 -12.80
C GLY A 123 15.75 -8.64 -13.27
N ASN A 124 14.58 -9.28 -13.33
CA ASN A 124 13.35 -8.62 -13.78
C ASN A 124 12.84 -7.60 -12.75
N THR A 125 12.46 -6.42 -13.21
CA THR A 125 11.85 -5.38 -12.37
C THR A 125 10.67 -4.75 -13.10
N SER A 126 9.69 -4.25 -12.35
CA SER A 126 8.57 -3.49 -12.91
C SER A 126 8.51 -2.10 -12.30
N GLY A 127 8.52 -1.08 -13.16
CA GLY A 127 8.45 0.33 -12.75
C GLY A 127 9.65 0.82 -11.94
N LYS A 128 10.79 0.10 -11.92
CA LYS A 128 11.98 0.49 -11.14
C LYS A 128 12.67 1.73 -11.72
N LEU A 129 12.79 1.82 -13.05
CA LEU A 129 13.48 2.92 -13.71
C LEU A 129 12.60 4.17 -13.82
N ALA A 130 11.32 3.98 -14.11
CA ALA A 130 10.25 4.98 -14.07
C ALA A 130 8.89 4.30 -14.22
N PRO A 131 7.77 4.98 -13.95
CA PRO A 131 6.44 4.45 -14.22
C PRO A 131 6.32 3.96 -15.67
N LYS A 132 5.83 2.73 -15.87
CA LYS A 132 5.68 2.06 -17.18
C LYS A 132 6.99 1.76 -17.92
N ILE A 133 8.10 1.67 -17.19
CA ILE A 133 9.38 1.16 -17.71
C ILE A 133 9.74 -0.10 -16.95
N ASP A 134 9.66 -1.23 -17.63
CA ASP A 134 10.02 -2.53 -17.10
C ASP A 134 11.45 -2.89 -17.52
N THR A 135 12.13 -3.71 -16.72
CA THR A 135 13.44 -4.29 -17.07
C THR A 135 13.31 -5.79 -17.15
N ARG A 136 13.75 -6.40 -18.27
CA ARG A 136 13.93 -7.84 -18.40
C ARG A 136 15.42 -8.16 -18.38
N GLY A 137 15.88 -8.79 -17.30
CA GLY A 137 17.26 -9.21 -17.13
C GLY A 137 17.36 -10.72 -17.03
N ASN A 138 18.37 -11.24 -16.33
CA ASN A 138 18.52 -12.67 -16.11
C ASN A 138 17.24 -13.31 -15.50
N GLY A 139 16.81 -14.43 -16.08
CA GLY A 139 15.58 -15.13 -15.68
C GLY A 139 14.28 -14.57 -16.30
N GLY A 140 14.39 -13.68 -17.29
CA GLY A 140 13.28 -13.22 -18.14
C GLY A 140 13.34 -13.75 -19.57
N TYR A 141 12.36 -13.34 -20.37
CA TYR A 141 12.33 -13.53 -21.82
C TYR A 141 11.56 -12.38 -22.47
N ILE A 142 11.77 -12.19 -23.78
CA ILE A 142 10.99 -11.26 -24.60
C ILE A 142 10.46 -11.96 -25.86
N ILE A 143 9.42 -11.39 -26.45
CA ILE A 143 8.92 -11.78 -27.78
C ILE A 143 9.60 -10.90 -28.81
N VAL A 144 10.09 -11.50 -29.90
CA VAL A 144 10.89 -10.80 -30.93
C VAL A 144 10.20 -10.83 -32.30
N PRO A 145 10.48 -9.85 -33.19
CA PRO A 145 10.04 -9.86 -34.58
C PRO A 145 10.39 -11.17 -35.31
N PRO A 146 9.58 -11.66 -36.27
CA PRO A 146 8.36 -11.07 -36.80
C PRO A 146 7.08 -11.59 -36.11
N SER A 147 7.14 -11.94 -34.82
CA SER A 147 5.98 -12.43 -34.05
C SER A 147 4.76 -11.51 -34.15
N VAL A 148 3.55 -12.07 -34.10
CA VAL A 148 2.29 -11.32 -34.27
C VAL A 148 1.39 -11.51 -33.06
N ILE A 149 0.78 -10.41 -32.59
CA ILE A 149 -0.24 -10.40 -31.53
C ILE A 149 -1.40 -9.53 -32.00
N ASP A 150 -2.62 -10.07 -31.95
CA ASP A 150 -3.85 -9.38 -32.36
C ASP A 150 -3.72 -8.66 -33.74
N ASP A 151 -3.23 -9.41 -34.73
CA ASP A 151 -2.97 -8.97 -36.12
C ASP A 151 -1.96 -7.81 -36.29
N LYS A 152 -1.17 -7.52 -35.25
CA LYS A 152 -0.08 -6.53 -35.28
C LYS A 152 1.26 -7.21 -35.01
N ALA A 153 2.24 -6.94 -35.87
CA ALA A 153 3.56 -7.55 -35.79
C ALA A 153 4.49 -6.78 -34.84
N TYR A 154 5.37 -7.52 -34.16
CA TYR A 154 6.63 -6.98 -33.69
C TYR A 154 7.50 -6.65 -34.90
N THR A 155 8.11 -5.47 -34.91
CA THR A 155 8.99 -5.04 -36.00
C THR A 155 10.29 -4.47 -35.44
N TRP A 156 11.41 -4.77 -36.08
CA TRP A 156 12.67 -4.09 -35.78
C TRP A 156 12.61 -2.64 -36.26
N ALA A 157 13.28 -1.74 -35.54
CA ALA A 157 13.58 -0.43 -36.08
C ALA A 157 14.64 -0.58 -37.18
N GLU A 158 14.48 0.16 -38.27
CA GLU A 158 15.36 0.09 -39.43
C GLU A 158 16.81 0.32 -38.99
N THR A 159 17.71 -0.63 -39.29
CA THR A 159 19.15 -0.64 -38.88
C THR A 159 19.45 -0.93 -37.39
N TYR A 160 18.47 -1.38 -36.60
CA TYR A 160 18.64 -1.73 -35.16
C TYR A 160 18.16 -3.15 -34.84
N GLU A 161 18.37 -4.07 -35.78
CA GLU A 161 17.99 -5.48 -35.67
C GLU A 161 18.93 -6.22 -34.71
N LEU A 162 18.59 -7.46 -34.33
CA LEU A 162 19.57 -8.38 -33.74
C LEU A 162 20.26 -9.12 -34.89
N ASP A 163 21.41 -8.61 -35.31
CA ASP A 163 22.26 -9.15 -36.38
C ASP A 163 23.61 -9.66 -35.87
N GLU A 164 23.92 -9.43 -34.60
CA GLU A 164 25.14 -9.85 -33.92
C GLU A 164 24.85 -10.74 -32.70
N SER A 165 25.85 -11.51 -32.24
CA SER A 165 25.68 -12.39 -31.08
C SER A 165 25.49 -11.59 -29.77
N PRO A 166 24.90 -12.19 -28.71
CA PRO A 166 24.71 -11.52 -27.43
C PRO A 166 25.97 -10.87 -26.86
N GLU A 167 27.15 -11.43 -27.13
CA GLU A 167 28.45 -10.93 -26.65
C GLU A 167 28.91 -9.65 -27.38
N GLN A 168 28.47 -9.47 -28.61
CA GLN A 168 28.86 -8.35 -29.47
C GLN A 168 27.97 -7.12 -29.29
N LEU A 169 26.76 -7.30 -28.73
CA LEU A 169 25.89 -6.19 -28.38
C LEU A 169 26.56 -5.21 -27.41
N PRO A 170 26.28 -3.90 -27.54
CA PRO A 170 26.82 -2.91 -26.63
C PRO A 170 26.27 -3.10 -25.21
N GLU A 171 27.09 -2.75 -24.22
CA GLU A 171 26.64 -2.62 -22.82
C GLU A 171 25.71 -1.41 -22.66
N PRO A 172 24.81 -1.41 -21.66
CA PRO A 172 23.98 -0.25 -21.41
C PRO A 172 24.84 0.98 -21.07
N PRO A 173 24.41 2.20 -21.48
CA PRO A 173 25.07 3.45 -21.12
C PRO A 173 25.32 3.56 -19.60
N ALA A 174 26.40 4.22 -19.20
CA ALA A 174 26.81 4.31 -17.79
C ALA A 174 25.68 4.83 -16.87
N TRP A 175 24.92 5.84 -17.32
CA TRP A 175 23.78 6.37 -16.59
C TRP A 175 22.67 5.33 -16.40
N LEU A 176 22.44 4.47 -17.39
CA LEU A 176 21.42 3.42 -17.32
C LEU A 176 21.88 2.31 -16.39
N ALA A 177 23.15 1.91 -16.44
CA ALA A 177 23.73 0.95 -15.50
C ALA A 177 23.63 1.44 -14.04
N GLU A 178 23.93 2.72 -13.79
CA GLU A 178 23.80 3.34 -12.46
C GLU A 178 22.34 3.37 -11.96
N LEU A 179 21.37 3.67 -12.84
CA LEU A 179 19.94 3.62 -12.50
C LEU A 179 19.47 2.19 -12.21
N LEU A 180 19.97 1.20 -12.97
CA LEU A 180 19.66 -0.21 -12.75
C LEU A 180 20.20 -0.71 -11.40
N ASP A 181 21.34 -0.20 -10.94
CA ASP A 181 21.91 -0.52 -9.63
C ASP A 181 21.15 0.16 -8.48
N ASN A 182 20.93 1.47 -8.56
CA ASN A 182 20.56 2.30 -7.41
C ASN A 182 19.08 2.73 -7.38
N GLY A 183 18.31 2.50 -8.45
CA GLY A 183 16.92 3.00 -8.57
C GLY A 183 16.85 4.51 -8.90
N PRO A 184 15.64 5.09 -9.06
CA PRO A 184 15.44 6.37 -9.76
C PRO A 184 15.80 7.63 -8.96
N HIS A 185 16.68 7.55 -7.97
CA HIS A 185 17.00 8.69 -7.09
C HIS A 185 18.17 9.58 -7.54
N LEU A 186 18.75 9.39 -8.74
CA LEU A 186 19.91 10.20 -9.17
C LEU A 186 19.88 10.81 -10.59
N CYS A 187 18.87 10.56 -11.43
CA CYS A 187 18.76 11.23 -12.74
C CYS A 187 17.50 12.09 -12.82
N SER A 188 17.54 13.27 -12.20
CA SER A 188 16.71 14.38 -12.65
C SER A 188 17.45 15.68 -12.39
N GLN A 189 18.05 16.25 -13.42
CA GLN A 189 17.86 17.65 -13.81
C GLN A 189 18.88 18.04 -14.89
N ARG A 190 18.43 18.08 -16.15
CA ARG A 190 18.73 19.22 -17.03
C ARG A 190 17.48 19.63 -17.82
N PRO A 191 17.15 20.93 -17.87
CA PRO A 191 16.21 21.49 -18.84
C PRO A 191 16.90 21.88 -20.16
N ARG A 192 16.25 21.64 -21.30
CA ARG A 192 16.63 22.13 -22.63
C ARG A 192 15.94 23.46 -22.95
N ASP A 193 16.74 24.46 -23.30
CA ASP A 193 16.57 25.30 -24.50
C ASP A 193 17.92 26.00 -24.79
N ALA A 194 18.40 25.86 -26.03
CA ALA A 194 19.71 26.33 -26.52
C ALA A 194 19.62 27.77 -27.14
N PRO A 195 20.75 28.44 -27.44
CA PRO A 195 21.41 28.20 -28.73
C PRO A 195 22.95 28.07 -28.69
N THR A 196 23.44 27.13 -29.51
CA THR A 196 24.61 27.17 -30.44
C THR A 196 25.92 27.81 -29.91
N VAL A 197 27.10 27.19 -29.94
CA VAL A 197 27.80 26.41 -30.99
C VAL A 197 28.91 25.57 -30.30
N ALA A 198 29.20 24.38 -30.84
CA ALA A 198 30.27 23.46 -30.49
C ALA A 198 31.70 24.00 -30.84
N PRO A 199 32.79 23.19 -30.75
CA PRO A 199 33.29 22.32 -29.67
C PRO A 199 34.78 22.62 -29.37
N CYS A 200 35.38 21.97 -28.36
CA CYS A 200 36.71 21.34 -28.45
C CYS A 200 37.16 20.81 -27.08
N SER A 201 37.29 19.49 -26.98
CA SER A 201 38.27 18.79 -26.13
C SER A 201 39.70 19.18 -26.61
N PRO A 202 40.81 18.99 -25.86
CA PRO A 202 40.97 17.84 -24.95
C PRO A 202 41.90 18.02 -23.72
N GLN A 203 42.01 16.90 -22.99
CA GLN A 203 43.14 16.42 -22.17
C GLN A 203 43.27 16.83 -20.70
N GLY A 204 43.38 15.78 -19.87
CA GLY A 204 44.49 15.68 -18.91
C GLY A 204 44.14 15.88 -17.44
N GLU A 205 43.85 14.75 -16.79
CA GLU A 205 44.28 14.30 -15.46
C GLU A 205 44.67 15.30 -14.33
N ASP A 206 44.18 14.95 -13.14
CA ASP A 206 44.65 15.28 -11.79
C ASP A 206 44.33 16.66 -11.17
N SER A 207 43.30 16.69 -10.30
CA SER A 207 43.58 16.62 -8.84
C SER A 207 42.28 16.57 -8.01
N ALA A 208 42.22 15.55 -7.16
CA ALA A 208 41.31 15.46 -6.03
C ALA A 208 41.75 16.45 -4.95
N ALA A 209 40.89 17.41 -4.57
CA ALA A 209 40.88 18.04 -3.23
C ALA A 209 39.79 19.10 -2.99
N THR A 210 39.13 19.66 -4.01
CA THR A 210 38.22 20.80 -3.76
C THR A 210 36.93 20.62 -4.55
N GLY A 211 35.81 20.45 -3.84
CA GLY A 211 34.49 20.36 -4.49
C GLY A 211 34.27 21.54 -5.44
N ASN A 212 33.62 21.28 -6.58
CA ASN A 212 33.48 22.21 -7.71
C ASN A 212 33.31 23.70 -7.32
N ILE A 213 34.12 24.57 -7.93
CA ILE A 213 34.10 26.03 -7.77
C ILE A 213 32.76 26.60 -8.25
N ILE A 214 32.16 27.50 -7.47
CA ILE A 214 30.88 28.16 -7.72
C ILE A 214 31.13 29.60 -8.22
N PRO A 215 30.97 29.87 -9.53
CA PRO A 215 31.29 31.17 -10.11
C PRO A 215 30.23 32.24 -9.82
N SER A 216 30.64 33.51 -9.95
CA SER A 216 29.77 34.67 -9.85
C SER A 216 28.52 34.56 -10.73
N GLY A 217 27.32 34.71 -10.14
CA GLY A 217 26.02 34.55 -10.81
C GLY A 217 25.24 33.31 -10.36
N GLN A 218 25.93 32.23 -9.98
CA GLN A 218 25.29 30.97 -9.55
C GLN A 218 25.31 30.73 -8.03
N ARG A 219 26.02 31.61 -7.30
CA ARG A 219 26.28 31.50 -5.85
C ARG A 219 25.01 31.48 -5.01
N ASN A 220 24.12 32.46 -5.20
CA ASN A 220 22.84 32.54 -4.46
C ASN A 220 21.96 31.31 -4.67
N ALA A 221 21.75 30.90 -5.93
CA ALA A 221 20.93 29.73 -6.26
C ALA A 221 21.54 28.42 -5.72
N THR A 222 22.86 28.30 -5.77
CA THR A 222 23.57 27.10 -5.28
C THR A 222 23.54 27.01 -3.76
N LEU A 223 23.82 28.11 -3.05
CA LEU A 223 23.75 28.15 -1.58
C LEU A 223 22.30 28.00 -1.08
N ALA A 224 21.30 28.57 -1.76
CA ALA A 224 19.89 28.39 -1.41
C ALA A 224 19.43 26.93 -1.58
N ARG A 225 19.89 26.25 -2.62
CA ARG A 225 19.59 24.82 -2.85
C ARG A 225 20.28 23.92 -1.82
N LEU A 226 21.52 24.23 -1.44
CA LEU A 226 22.23 23.56 -0.35
C LEU A 226 21.49 23.76 0.98
N ALA A 227 21.10 24.99 1.31
CA ALA A 227 20.29 25.26 2.48
C ALA A 227 18.94 24.54 2.45
N GLY A 228 18.26 24.51 1.30
CA GLY A 228 16.98 23.80 1.15
C GLY A 228 17.11 22.30 1.35
N ALA A 229 18.20 21.71 0.86
CA ALA A 229 18.51 20.30 1.11
C ALA A 229 18.75 20.02 2.59
N MET A 230 19.57 20.85 3.26
CA MET A 230 19.83 20.74 4.70
C MET A 230 18.56 20.99 5.54
N ARG A 231 17.68 21.90 5.11
CA ARG A 231 16.42 22.18 5.81
C ARG A 231 15.41 21.04 5.71
N ARG A 232 15.35 20.34 4.56
CA ARG A 232 14.48 19.15 4.38
C ARG A 232 14.85 18.01 5.29
N VAL A 233 16.10 17.96 5.74
CA VAL A 233 16.62 16.94 6.67
C VAL A 233 16.69 17.45 8.11
N GLY A 234 15.99 18.55 8.43
CA GLY A 234 15.81 19.01 9.81
C GLY A 234 16.80 20.09 10.29
N MET A 235 17.87 20.39 9.53
CA MET A 235 18.90 21.31 10.02
C MET A 235 18.36 22.72 10.31
N GLY A 236 18.81 23.26 11.44
CA GLY A 236 18.43 24.58 11.95
C GLY A 236 19.23 25.71 11.32
N TYR A 237 18.79 26.95 11.60
CA TYR A 237 19.42 28.15 11.06
C TYR A 237 20.93 28.22 11.31
N ALA A 238 21.38 27.87 12.52
CA ALA A 238 22.80 27.94 12.88
C ALA A 238 23.66 26.94 12.09
N GLU A 239 23.16 25.73 11.86
CA GLU A 239 23.85 24.64 11.17
C GLU A 239 23.94 24.93 9.67
N ILE A 240 22.81 25.31 9.07
CA ILE A 240 22.73 25.73 7.66
C ILE A 240 23.67 26.91 7.42
N ARG A 241 23.66 27.91 8.29
CA ARG A 241 24.52 29.09 8.18
C ARG A 241 26.00 28.71 8.23
N ALA A 242 26.41 27.83 9.15
CA ALA A 242 27.79 27.39 9.26
C ALA A 242 28.26 26.64 8.00
N ALA A 243 27.45 25.71 7.51
CA ALA A 243 27.75 24.94 6.30
C ALA A 243 27.82 25.83 5.05
N LEU A 244 26.90 26.81 4.91
CA LEU A 244 26.93 27.75 3.81
C LEU A 244 28.10 28.75 3.90
N ALA A 245 28.49 29.17 5.10
CA ALA A 245 29.66 30.03 5.30
C ALA A 245 30.94 29.35 4.81
N GLN A 246 31.14 28.09 5.20
CA GLN A 246 32.28 27.29 4.79
C GLN A 246 32.26 27.04 3.27
N THR A 247 31.10 26.66 2.72
CA THR A 247 30.93 26.47 1.28
C THR A 247 31.20 27.76 0.48
N ASN A 248 30.79 28.91 1.00
CA ASN A 248 31.03 30.20 0.37
C ASN A 248 32.52 30.60 0.41
N ALA A 249 33.24 30.29 1.48
CA ALA A 249 34.68 30.55 1.56
C ALA A 249 35.49 29.65 0.60
N ASP A 250 35.15 28.36 0.58
CA ASP A 250 35.93 27.35 -0.14
C ASP A 250 35.61 27.33 -1.63
N ARG A 251 34.33 27.54 -1.98
CA ARG A 251 33.83 27.26 -3.33
C ARG A 251 33.32 28.49 -4.07
N CYS A 252 32.81 29.54 -3.43
CA CYS A 252 32.33 30.72 -4.14
C CYS A 252 33.49 31.64 -4.56
N LYS A 253 33.57 31.99 -5.85
CA LYS A 253 34.55 32.95 -6.38
C LYS A 253 33.88 34.10 -7.18
N PRO A 254 34.01 35.37 -6.75
CA PRO A 254 34.52 35.77 -5.43
C PRO A 254 33.57 35.30 -4.31
N PRO A 255 34.01 35.23 -3.04
CA PRO A 255 33.12 34.90 -1.93
C PRO A 255 31.99 35.94 -1.79
N MET A 256 30.81 35.50 -1.38
CA MET A 256 29.69 36.39 -1.04
C MET A 256 29.89 37.01 0.35
N SER A 257 29.22 38.13 0.61
CA SER A 257 29.24 38.70 1.96
C SER A 257 28.50 37.81 2.95
N MET A 258 28.96 37.74 4.20
CA MET A 258 28.28 36.96 5.23
C MET A 258 26.83 37.43 5.47
N ARG A 259 26.53 38.71 5.21
CA ARG A 259 25.15 39.21 5.26
C ARG A 259 24.24 38.56 4.21
N GLU A 260 24.76 38.20 3.04
CA GLU A 260 23.99 37.51 2.00
C GLU A 260 23.81 36.02 2.34
N VAL A 261 24.84 35.37 2.89
CA VAL A 261 24.76 33.99 3.40
C VAL A 261 23.73 33.89 4.53
N ASP A 262 23.71 34.86 5.44
CA ASP A 262 22.75 34.94 6.54
C ASP A 262 21.31 35.13 6.05
N LYS A 263 21.12 35.94 4.99
CA LYS A 263 19.80 36.13 4.34
C LYS A 263 19.29 34.85 3.69
N ILE A 264 20.14 34.09 3.00
CA ILE A 264 19.76 32.82 2.38
C ILE A 264 19.37 31.81 3.46
N SER A 265 20.18 31.67 4.50
CA SER A 265 19.92 30.76 5.62
C SER A 265 18.60 31.09 6.31
N ALA A 266 18.34 32.38 6.57
CA ALA A 266 17.10 32.85 7.21
C ALA A 266 15.86 32.67 6.31
N SER A 267 16.01 32.86 5.00
CA SER A 267 14.93 32.69 4.02
C SER A 267 14.46 31.23 3.96
N ILE A 268 15.41 30.30 3.93
CA ILE A 268 15.12 28.86 3.83
C ILE A 268 14.54 28.30 5.13
N CYS A 269 14.98 28.79 6.29
CA CYS A 269 14.46 28.31 7.58
C CYS A 269 13.00 28.73 7.86
N ARG A 270 12.36 29.51 6.97
CA ARG A 270 10.91 29.82 7.05
C ARG A 270 10.03 28.66 6.64
N TYR A 271 10.56 27.71 5.88
CA TYR A 271 9.84 26.53 5.45
C TYR A 271 9.98 25.42 6.49
N GLU A 272 8.89 24.67 6.71
CA GLU A 272 8.91 23.52 7.62
C GLU A 272 9.72 22.36 7.03
N PRO A 273 10.52 21.66 7.85
CA PRO A 273 11.18 20.42 7.44
C PRO A 273 10.16 19.36 7.01
N ASP A 274 10.53 18.52 6.04
CA ASP A 274 9.68 17.41 5.61
C ASP A 274 9.81 16.26 6.61
N GLN A 275 8.75 16.00 7.38
CA GLN A 275 8.74 15.02 8.48
C GLN A 275 9.19 13.62 8.05
N VAL A 276 8.90 13.24 6.80
CA VAL A 276 9.32 11.95 6.24
C VAL A 276 10.81 11.95 5.91
N SER A 277 11.32 13.00 5.25
CA SER A 277 12.75 13.14 4.96
C SER A 277 13.60 13.39 6.21
N VAL A 278 13.07 14.04 7.24
CA VAL A 278 13.69 14.23 8.56
C VAL A 278 13.88 12.89 9.24
N ALA A 279 12.81 12.07 9.35
CA ALA A 279 12.89 10.74 9.93
C ALA A 279 13.86 9.80 9.19
N VAL A 280 13.99 9.98 7.87
CA VAL A 280 14.91 9.22 7.01
C VAL A 280 16.36 9.70 7.12
N ALA A 281 16.59 11.02 7.23
CA ALA A 281 17.94 11.59 7.24
C ALA A 281 18.56 11.67 8.64
N GLU A 282 17.76 11.87 9.69
CA GLU A 282 18.19 11.77 11.09
C GLU A 282 18.40 10.32 11.51
N ASN A 283 18.04 9.36 10.65
CA ASN A 283 18.42 7.96 10.79
C ASN A 283 18.06 7.43 12.19
N HIS A 284 16.84 7.72 12.68
CA HIS A 284 16.32 7.24 13.98
C HIS A 284 16.26 5.71 14.09
N TRP A 285 16.66 4.98 13.05
CA TRP A 285 16.82 3.54 13.01
C TRP A 285 18.22 3.05 13.45
N ALA A 286 19.18 3.95 13.71
CA ALA A 286 20.58 3.59 14.01
C ALA A 286 21.12 4.09 15.37
N GLN A 287 20.35 4.86 16.15
CA GLN A 287 20.82 5.39 17.46
C GLN A 287 20.23 4.68 18.69
N ASP A 288 19.25 3.80 18.55
CA ASP A 288 18.74 2.95 19.65
C ASP A 288 19.67 1.79 20.03
N PHE A 289 20.86 1.70 19.42
CA PHE A 289 21.94 0.81 19.86
C PHE A 289 23.17 1.60 20.35
N GLN A 290 22.96 2.46 21.35
CA GLN A 290 23.99 2.70 22.37
C GLN A 290 23.41 2.35 23.74
N GLY A 291 23.97 1.30 24.32
CA GLY A 291 23.51 0.71 25.56
C GLY A 291 23.50 1.70 26.72
N GLY A 292 22.37 1.72 27.40
CA GLY A 292 22.24 2.14 28.78
C GLY A 292 21.17 1.26 29.41
N GLU A 293 21.59 0.40 30.35
CA GLU A 293 20.69 -0.36 31.21
C GLU A 293 19.65 0.59 31.82
N LYS A 294 18.38 0.40 31.48
CA LYS A 294 17.27 0.89 32.29
C LYS A 294 16.26 -0.24 32.45
N GLU A 295 16.01 -0.55 33.71
CA GLU A 295 15.05 -1.54 34.19
C GLU A 295 13.72 -1.36 33.46
N GLU A 296 13.23 -2.44 32.83
CA GLU A 296 11.89 -2.51 32.24
C GLU A 296 10.85 -2.41 33.37
N GLU A 297 10.37 -1.19 33.64
CA GLU A 297 9.05 -1.01 34.24
C GLU A 297 8.01 -1.37 33.18
N LEU A 298 7.13 -2.31 33.52
CA LEU A 298 5.91 -2.65 32.78
C LEU A 298 5.25 -1.37 32.25
N THR A 299 5.06 -1.29 30.93
CA THR A 299 4.28 -0.20 30.32
C THR A 299 2.93 -0.12 31.02
N PRO A 300 2.55 1.03 31.61
CA PRO A 300 1.26 1.16 32.25
C PRO A 300 0.17 0.93 31.19
N SER A 301 -0.71 -0.03 31.44
CA SER A 301 -1.91 -0.26 30.62
C SER A 301 -2.65 1.07 30.49
N LEU A 302 -2.99 1.47 29.25
CA LEU A 302 -3.84 2.64 29.02
C LEU A 302 -5.09 2.53 29.92
N PRO A 303 -5.55 3.62 30.54
CA PRO A 303 -6.75 3.57 31.37
C PRO A 303 -7.94 3.18 30.49
N ASP A 304 -8.75 2.22 30.94
CA ASP A 304 -9.96 1.82 30.21
C ASP A 304 -10.96 2.99 30.18
N PRO A 305 -11.26 3.58 29.02
CA PRO A 305 -12.29 4.62 28.92
C PRO A 305 -13.72 4.05 29.07
N GLY A 306 -13.86 2.72 29.12
CA GLY A 306 -15.13 2.02 29.11
C GLY A 306 -15.76 1.95 27.72
N PRO A 307 -16.91 1.25 27.61
CA PRO A 307 -17.68 1.21 26.37
C PRO A 307 -18.11 2.63 25.95
N LEU A 308 -18.38 2.81 24.66
CA LEU A 308 -18.85 4.09 24.15
C LEU A 308 -20.15 4.50 24.87
N PRO A 309 -20.26 5.73 25.41
CA PRO A 309 -21.47 6.23 26.04
C PRO A 309 -22.70 6.10 25.13
N GLU A 310 -23.85 5.70 25.70
CA GLU A 310 -25.08 5.47 24.93
C GLU A 310 -25.59 6.73 24.22
N GLU A 311 -25.35 7.90 24.80
CA GLU A 311 -25.65 9.20 24.19
C GLU A 311 -24.88 9.44 22.88
N LEU A 312 -23.65 8.92 22.77
CA LEU A 312 -22.86 9.00 21.54
C LEU A 312 -23.29 7.97 20.48
N LEU A 313 -24.13 7.00 20.84
CA LEU A 313 -24.76 6.08 19.88
C LEU A 313 -26.03 6.68 19.25
N ARG A 314 -26.38 7.94 19.53
CA ARG A 314 -27.51 8.62 18.90
C ARG A 314 -27.04 9.75 18.01
N VAL A 315 -27.63 9.81 16.82
CA VAL A 315 -27.40 10.87 15.82
C VAL A 315 -28.77 11.35 15.32
N PRO A 316 -29.08 12.66 15.37
CA PRO A 316 -30.39 13.16 14.98
C PRO A 316 -30.78 12.79 13.55
N GLY A 317 -32.10 12.71 13.32
CA GLY A 317 -32.68 12.41 12.01
C GLY A 317 -32.52 10.95 11.58
N PHE A 318 -32.10 10.74 10.33
CA PHE A 318 -32.22 9.45 9.64
C PHE A 318 -31.57 8.28 10.39
N VAL A 319 -30.37 8.46 10.94
CA VAL A 319 -29.66 7.40 11.67
C VAL A 319 -30.48 6.95 12.88
N SER A 320 -30.95 7.86 13.73
CA SER A 320 -31.77 7.47 14.90
C SER A 320 -33.13 6.90 14.49
N GLU A 321 -33.74 7.35 13.40
CA GLU A 321 -35.00 6.78 12.90
C GLU A 321 -34.84 5.32 12.47
N VAL A 322 -33.76 5.01 11.76
CA VAL A 322 -33.44 3.62 11.38
C VAL A 322 -33.08 2.80 12.62
N MET A 323 -32.38 3.38 13.58
CA MET A 323 -32.07 2.72 14.86
C MET A 323 -33.34 2.39 15.64
N ASP A 324 -34.28 3.32 15.76
CA ASP A 324 -35.51 3.13 16.53
C ASP A 324 -36.35 2.00 15.92
N TYR A 325 -36.48 1.99 14.59
CA TYR A 325 -37.11 0.87 13.89
C TYR A 325 -36.36 -0.46 14.12
N CYS A 326 -35.03 -0.44 14.10
CA CYS A 326 -34.21 -1.62 14.37
C CYS A 326 -34.41 -2.15 15.78
N LEU A 327 -34.39 -1.28 16.78
CA LEU A 327 -34.57 -1.65 18.18
C LEU A 327 -36.01 -2.11 18.45
N GLU A 328 -37.01 -1.53 17.81
CA GLU A 328 -38.40 -1.93 18.03
C GLU A 328 -38.73 -3.30 17.42
N THR A 329 -38.08 -3.66 16.32
CA THR A 329 -38.39 -4.90 15.57
C THR A 329 -37.42 -6.04 15.83
N ALA A 330 -36.22 -5.76 16.36
CA ALA A 330 -35.21 -6.78 16.63
C ALA A 330 -35.66 -7.75 17.72
N PRO A 331 -35.53 -9.07 17.53
CA PRO A 331 -35.78 -10.03 18.62
C PRO A 331 -34.87 -9.81 19.84
N TYR A 332 -33.68 -9.24 19.62
CA TYR A 332 -32.72 -8.86 20.66
C TYR A 332 -32.24 -7.42 20.36
N PRO A 333 -32.90 -6.39 20.92
CA PRO A 333 -32.61 -4.99 20.64
C PRO A 333 -31.23 -4.59 21.16
N ASN A 334 -30.30 -4.36 20.23
CA ASN A 334 -28.91 -4.03 20.55
C ASN A 334 -28.54 -2.67 19.95
N THR A 335 -28.37 -1.67 20.82
CA THR A 335 -28.10 -0.27 20.44
C THR A 335 -26.85 -0.12 19.59
N VAL A 336 -25.77 -0.83 19.93
CA VAL A 336 -24.51 -0.76 19.17
C VAL A 336 -24.69 -1.34 17.78
N MET A 337 -25.35 -2.50 17.65
CA MET A 337 -25.61 -3.12 16.34
C MET A 337 -26.54 -2.26 15.48
N ALA A 338 -27.59 -1.70 16.10
CA ALA A 338 -28.51 -0.78 15.44
C ALA A 338 -27.78 0.46 14.91
N PHE A 339 -26.91 1.07 15.74
CA PHE A 339 -26.10 2.21 15.36
C PHE A 339 -25.14 1.89 14.21
N CYS A 340 -24.38 0.80 14.29
CA CYS A 340 -23.47 0.40 13.21
C CYS A 340 -24.21 0.22 11.89
N GLY A 341 -25.37 -0.46 11.90
CA GLY A 341 -26.17 -0.68 10.71
C GLY A 341 -26.72 0.62 10.12
N ALA A 342 -27.30 1.48 10.97
CA ALA A 342 -27.88 2.75 10.55
C ALA A 342 -26.83 3.75 10.03
N LEU A 343 -25.68 3.87 10.70
CA LEU A 343 -24.59 4.73 10.27
C LEU A 343 -23.98 4.24 8.95
N ALA A 344 -23.80 2.93 8.77
CA ALA A 344 -23.34 2.36 7.51
C ALA A 344 -24.31 2.62 6.35
N LEU A 345 -25.63 2.54 6.62
CA LEU A 345 -26.66 2.87 5.63
C LEU A 345 -26.61 4.36 5.25
N GLN A 346 -26.54 5.27 6.24
CA GLN A 346 -26.43 6.71 5.98
C GLN A 346 -25.16 7.04 5.17
N ALA A 347 -24.03 6.44 5.53
CA ALA A 347 -22.76 6.60 4.83
C ALA A 347 -22.83 6.16 3.37
N PHE A 348 -23.50 5.03 3.10
CA PHE A 348 -23.75 4.51 1.76
C PHE A 348 -24.69 5.42 0.94
N LEU A 349 -25.81 5.83 1.52
CA LEU A 349 -26.82 6.64 0.83
C LEU A 349 -26.27 8.01 0.42
N ALA A 350 -25.49 8.66 1.29
CA ALA A 350 -24.80 9.93 1.03
C ALA A 350 -23.48 9.76 0.23
N GLY A 351 -23.06 8.51 -0.03
CA GLY A 351 -21.84 8.16 -0.75
C GLY A 351 -21.75 8.86 -2.11
N ARG A 352 -20.60 9.50 -2.36
CA ARG A 352 -20.31 10.30 -3.56
C ARG A 352 -21.23 11.51 -3.80
N LYS A 353 -22.08 11.90 -2.85
CA LYS A 353 -23.02 13.02 -2.99
C LYS A 353 -22.68 14.21 -2.12
N VAL A 354 -21.97 13.97 -1.02
CA VAL A 354 -21.53 15.02 -0.10
C VAL A 354 -20.05 14.91 0.22
N ARG A 355 -19.47 16.02 0.68
CA ARG A 355 -18.12 16.11 1.23
C ARG A 355 -18.06 17.25 2.25
N ASP A 356 -17.09 17.21 3.16
CA ASP A 356 -16.74 18.38 3.98
C ASP A 356 -15.84 19.35 3.16
N PRO A 357 -15.53 20.56 3.68
CA PRO A 357 -14.63 21.51 3.01
C PRO A 357 -13.18 21.00 2.88
N GLY A 358 -12.80 19.99 3.68
CA GLY A 358 -11.53 19.28 3.59
C GLY A 358 -11.53 18.12 2.58
N ASP A 359 -12.60 17.96 1.79
CA ASP A 359 -12.82 16.91 0.82
C ASP A 359 -12.89 15.48 1.40
N ASN A 360 -13.21 15.36 2.70
CA ASN A 360 -13.52 14.10 3.36
C ASN A 360 -14.84 13.55 2.84
N ARG A 361 -14.85 12.24 2.61
CA ARG A 361 -16.01 11.51 2.06
C ARG A 361 -16.67 10.65 3.14
N THR A 362 -17.86 10.16 2.84
CA THR A 362 -18.67 9.36 3.78
C THR A 362 -18.22 7.90 3.90
N ASN A 363 -17.14 7.48 3.24
CA ASN A 363 -16.68 6.10 3.31
C ASN A 363 -16.15 5.76 4.71
N VAL A 364 -16.74 4.73 5.33
CA VAL A 364 -16.40 4.28 6.69
C VAL A 364 -16.32 2.76 6.74
N TYR A 365 -15.40 2.25 7.55
CA TYR A 365 -15.32 0.83 7.88
C TYR A 365 -15.75 0.64 9.34
N LEU A 366 -16.96 0.12 9.52
CA LEU A 366 -17.62 -0.08 10.80
C LEU A 366 -17.59 -1.56 11.17
N LEU A 367 -17.28 -1.84 12.42
CA LEU A 367 -17.29 -3.17 12.99
C LEU A 367 -18.11 -3.20 14.27
N GLY A 368 -19.20 -3.96 14.26
CA GLY A 368 -19.98 -4.27 15.45
C GLY A 368 -19.51 -5.57 16.08
N LEU A 369 -18.92 -5.50 17.27
CA LEU A 369 -18.52 -6.66 18.06
C LEU A 369 -19.65 -7.09 19.01
N GLY A 370 -20.04 -8.35 18.93
CA GLY A 370 -21.07 -8.90 19.80
C GLY A 370 -21.02 -10.43 19.88
N HIS A 371 -21.38 -10.94 21.04
CA HIS A 371 -21.47 -12.38 21.29
C HIS A 371 -22.53 -13.04 20.39
N SER A 372 -22.52 -14.38 20.34
CA SER A 372 -23.55 -15.10 19.60
C SER A 372 -24.95 -14.82 20.18
N GLY A 373 -25.94 -14.65 19.29
CA GLY A 373 -27.33 -14.42 19.70
C GLY A 373 -27.67 -13.01 20.21
N THR A 374 -26.80 -12.01 19.99
CA THR A 374 -27.04 -10.60 20.42
C THR A 374 -27.78 -9.74 19.40
N GLY A 375 -28.34 -10.34 18.33
CA GLY A 375 -29.11 -9.61 17.31
C GLY A 375 -28.30 -9.00 16.15
N LYS A 376 -27.03 -9.39 15.98
CA LYS A 376 -26.09 -8.88 14.94
C LYS A 376 -26.62 -8.88 13.51
N ASP A 377 -27.53 -9.80 13.20
CA ASP A 377 -28.08 -10.00 11.86
C ASP A 377 -29.22 -9.02 11.51
N TRP A 378 -29.90 -8.48 12.52
CA TRP A 378 -31.10 -7.67 12.30
C TRP A 378 -30.85 -6.35 11.57
N PRO A 379 -29.82 -5.54 11.93
CA PRO A 379 -29.53 -4.31 11.20
C PRO A 379 -29.19 -4.55 9.73
N ARG A 380 -28.52 -5.66 9.40
CA ARG A 380 -28.22 -6.03 8.01
C ARG A 380 -29.47 -6.30 7.20
N LYS A 381 -30.43 -7.03 7.79
CA LYS A 381 -31.74 -7.30 7.17
C LYS A 381 -32.52 -6.01 6.91
N ILE A 382 -32.49 -5.06 7.85
CA ILE A 382 -33.13 -3.75 7.69
C ILE A 382 -32.48 -2.96 6.55
N ASN A 383 -31.15 -2.88 6.53
CA ASN A 383 -30.41 -2.24 5.45
C ASN A 383 -30.76 -2.85 4.09
N THR A 384 -30.78 -4.19 3.99
CA THR A 384 -31.18 -4.89 2.77
C THR A 384 -32.62 -4.57 2.36
N LYS A 385 -33.56 -4.52 3.32
CA LYS A 385 -34.97 -4.17 3.06
C LYS A 385 -35.11 -2.75 2.51
N ILE A 386 -34.44 -1.78 3.13
CA ILE A 386 -34.48 -0.36 2.70
C ILE A 386 -33.84 -0.21 1.32
N ILE A 387 -32.64 -0.76 1.12
CA ILE A 387 -31.88 -0.65 -0.14
C ILE A 387 -32.62 -1.33 -1.30
N HIS A 388 -33.26 -2.47 -1.04
CA HIS A 388 -34.12 -3.12 -2.03
C HIS A 388 -35.35 -2.27 -2.36
N GLY A 389 -35.99 -1.66 -1.35
CA GLY A 389 -37.14 -0.77 -1.54
C GLY A 389 -36.87 0.43 -2.44
N ILE A 390 -35.63 0.92 -2.48
CA ILE A 390 -35.20 2.05 -3.32
C ILE A 390 -34.49 1.62 -4.62
N GLY A 391 -34.44 0.32 -4.93
CA GLY A 391 -33.88 -0.19 -6.19
C GLY A 391 -32.35 -0.16 -6.29
N LEU A 392 -31.63 -0.17 -5.16
CA LEU A 392 -30.16 -0.13 -5.11
C LEU A 392 -29.53 -1.48 -4.69
N SER A 393 -30.24 -2.59 -4.86
CA SER A 393 -29.77 -3.93 -4.44
C SER A 393 -28.44 -4.36 -5.05
N ASP A 394 -28.12 -3.93 -6.28
CA ASP A 394 -26.84 -4.26 -6.94
C ASP A 394 -25.61 -3.66 -6.24
N SER A 395 -25.82 -2.69 -5.34
CA SER A 395 -24.76 -2.02 -4.58
C SER A 395 -24.48 -2.67 -3.22
N LEU A 396 -25.11 -3.81 -2.92
CA LEU A 396 -24.88 -4.60 -1.71
C LEU A 396 -23.93 -5.77 -1.96
N GLY A 397 -22.99 -5.97 -1.05
CA GLY A 397 -22.13 -7.16 -1.00
C GLY A 397 -22.19 -7.85 0.36
N GLU A 398 -22.02 -9.18 0.39
CA GLU A 398 -22.02 -9.96 1.64
C GLU A 398 -20.63 -10.40 2.09
N ARG A 399 -19.74 -10.75 1.15
CA ARG A 399 -18.40 -11.26 1.47
C ARG A 399 -17.37 -10.77 0.47
N PHE A 400 -16.12 -10.65 0.93
CA PHE A 400 -14.97 -10.35 0.08
C PHE A 400 -14.41 -11.65 -0.49
N ALA A 401 -14.49 -11.83 -1.81
CA ALA A 401 -13.89 -12.99 -2.48
C ALA A 401 -12.39 -12.80 -2.71
N SER A 402 -11.98 -11.61 -3.17
CA SER A 402 -10.58 -11.21 -3.36
C SER A 402 -10.48 -9.69 -3.53
N GLY A 403 -9.26 -9.13 -3.48
CA GLY A 403 -9.03 -7.69 -3.72
C GLY A 403 -9.45 -7.29 -5.14
N GLU A 404 -9.17 -8.14 -6.13
CA GLU A 404 -9.58 -7.98 -7.52
C GLU A 404 -11.12 -7.94 -7.67
N GLY A 405 -11.83 -8.76 -6.90
CA GLY A 405 -13.30 -8.78 -6.88
C GLY A 405 -13.89 -7.47 -6.34
N ILE A 406 -13.27 -6.89 -5.31
CA ILE A 406 -13.69 -5.58 -4.76
C ILE A 406 -13.53 -4.49 -5.83
N GLN A 407 -12.39 -4.46 -6.52
CA GLN A 407 -12.14 -3.51 -7.59
C GLN A 407 -13.15 -3.68 -8.74
N ASP A 408 -13.47 -4.91 -9.13
CA ASP A 408 -14.44 -5.16 -10.19
C ASP A 408 -15.86 -4.74 -9.82
N ALA A 409 -16.27 -5.01 -8.57
CA ALA A 409 -17.55 -4.56 -8.05
C ALA A 409 -17.63 -3.03 -8.06
N LEU A 410 -16.60 -2.35 -7.56
CA LEU A 410 -16.54 -0.89 -7.53
C LEU A 410 -16.42 -0.26 -8.93
N PHE A 411 -15.82 -0.95 -9.91
CA PHE A 411 -15.82 -0.48 -11.30
C PHE A 411 -17.22 -0.51 -11.91
N GLY A 412 -18.04 -1.51 -11.59
CA GLY A 412 -19.44 -1.57 -12.04
C GLY A 412 -20.35 -0.63 -11.24
N LYS A 413 -20.17 -0.58 -9.92
CA LYS A 413 -20.94 0.23 -8.97
C LYS A 413 -19.98 0.97 -8.04
N PRO A 414 -19.59 2.21 -8.36
CA PRO A 414 -18.57 2.93 -7.59
C PRO A 414 -18.93 3.31 -6.15
N CYS A 415 -20.17 3.07 -5.71
CA CYS A 415 -20.58 3.11 -4.31
C CYS A 415 -21.14 1.74 -3.91
N MET A 416 -20.52 1.10 -2.92
CA MET A 416 -20.87 -0.25 -2.43
C MET A 416 -20.95 -0.28 -0.91
N LEU A 417 -21.94 -0.99 -0.38
CA LEU A 417 -22.05 -1.36 1.03
C LEU A 417 -21.83 -2.87 1.18
N PHE A 418 -20.72 -3.26 1.80
CA PHE A 418 -20.44 -4.65 2.16
C PHE A 418 -20.87 -4.93 3.59
N GLN A 419 -21.80 -5.87 3.78
CA GLN A 419 -22.32 -6.30 5.08
C GLN A 419 -21.81 -7.71 5.40
N THR A 420 -20.63 -7.79 6.03
CA THR A 420 -19.90 -9.05 6.25
C THR A 420 -20.09 -9.57 7.66
N ASP A 421 -20.75 -10.71 7.81
CA ASP A 421 -20.77 -11.44 9.08
C ASP A 421 -19.48 -12.26 9.27
N GLU A 422 -19.10 -12.48 10.52
CA GLU A 422 -17.88 -13.20 10.92
C GLU A 422 -16.63 -12.69 10.21
N ILE A 423 -16.44 -11.36 10.18
CA ILE A 423 -15.31 -10.74 9.50
C ILE A 423 -13.95 -11.17 10.08
N ASP A 424 -13.93 -11.64 11.33
CA ASP A 424 -12.78 -12.26 11.98
C ASP A 424 -12.28 -13.51 11.22
N GLY A 425 -13.19 -14.31 10.64
CA GLY A 425 -12.81 -15.46 9.82
C GLY A 425 -12.02 -15.06 8.56
N MET A 426 -12.37 -13.91 7.96
CA MET A 426 -11.59 -13.34 6.85
C MET A 426 -10.20 -12.90 7.31
N LEU A 427 -10.10 -12.18 8.44
CA LEU A 427 -8.82 -11.72 8.99
C LEU A 427 -7.90 -12.88 9.35
N GLN A 428 -8.44 -13.94 9.97
CA GLN A 428 -7.69 -15.16 10.25
C GLN A 428 -7.18 -15.84 8.97
N THR A 429 -7.99 -15.85 7.91
CA THR A 429 -7.59 -16.43 6.62
C THR A 429 -6.44 -15.64 6.01
N ILE A 430 -6.49 -14.31 6.09
CA ILE A 430 -5.41 -13.43 5.64
C ILE A 430 -4.11 -13.71 6.42
N ASN A 431 -4.18 -13.85 7.75
CA ASN A 431 -3.01 -14.15 8.57
C ASN A 431 -2.44 -15.58 8.35
N LYS A 432 -3.30 -16.55 8.04
CA LYS A 432 -2.89 -17.96 7.82
C LYS A 432 -2.45 -18.23 6.38
N ALA A 433 -2.83 -17.39 5.42
CA ALA A 433 -2.54 -17.58 4.02
C ALA A 433 -1.04 -17.39 3.74
N LYS A 434 -0.44 -18.38 3.07
CA LYS A 434 0.89 -18.26 2.43
C LYS A 434 0.80 -17.77 0.97
N ASP A 435 -0.41 -17.48 0.50
CA ASP A 435 -0.78 -17.22 -0.90
C ASP A 435 -1.08 -15.72 -1.07
N ALA A 436 -0.42 -15.08 -2.05
CA ALA A 436 -0.46 -13.65 -2.31
C ALA A 436 -1.87 -13.09 -2.55
N ARG A 437 -2.83 -13.94 -2.98
CA ARG A 437 -4.22 -13.53 -3.25
C ARG A 437 -4.96 -12.98 -2.02
N HIS A 438 -4.69 -13.52 -0.83
CA HIS A 438 -5.35 -13.06 0.40
C HIS A 438 -4.70 -11.78 0.96
N GLU A 439 -3.40 -11.59 0.74
CA GLU A 439 -2.72 -10.34 1.09
C GLU A 439 -3.27 -9.15 0.29
N ASN A 440 -3.68 -9.37 -0.98
CA ASN A 440 -4.18 -8.30 -1.85
C ASN A 440 -5.54 -7.72 -1.39
N ILE A 441 -6.30 -8.42 -0.52
CA ILE A 441 -7.55 -7.89 0.04
C ILE A 441 -7.24 -6.68 0.93
N MET A 442 -6.29 -6.82 1.85
CA MET A 442 -5.96 -5.76 2.82
C MET A 442 -5.42 -4.50 2.15
N SER A 443 -4.48 -4.66 1.21
CA SER A 443 -3.97 -3.55 0.42
C SER A 443 -5.10 -2.87 -0.35
N THR A 444 -5.98 -3.63 -1.00
CA THR A 444 -7.13 -3.08 -1.72
C THR A 444 -8.06 -2.30 -0.80
N LEU A 445 -8.39 -2.80 0.39
CA LEU A 445 -9.22 -2.07 1.36
C LEU A 445 -8.56 -0.73 1.76
N LEU A 446 -7.28 -0.74 2.12
CA LEU A 446 -6.54 0.48 2.46
C LEU A 446 -6.50 1.50 1.31
N THR A 447 -6.32 1.01 0.09
CA THR A 447 -6.33 1.83 -1.12
C THR A 447 -7.72 2.40 -1.42
N MET A 448 -8.78 1.58 -1.38
CA MET A 448 -10.15 2.05 -1.67
C MET A 448 -10.61 3.09 -0.64
N PHE A 449 -10.23 2.92 0.64
CA PHE A 449 -10.54 3.91 1.67
C PHE A 449 -9.86 5.27 1.38
N SER A 450 -8.59 5.23 0.99
CA SER A 450 -7.76 6.43 0.77
C SER A 450 -8.02 7.09 -0.59
N ALA A 451 -8.47 6.33 -1.60
CA ALA A 451 -8.75 6.83 -2.94
C ALA A 451 -10.14 7.47 -3.07
N SER A 452 -10.93 7.56 -2.00
CA SER A 452 -12.36 7.94 -2.05
C SER A 452 -12.64 9.32 -2.67
N ASN A 453 -11.66 10.21 -2.68
CA ASN A 453 -11.72 11.54 -3.27
C ASN A 453 -10.88 11.70 -4.55
N SER A 454 -10.39 10.60 -5.13
CA SER A 454 -9.50 10.60 -6.29
C SER A 454 -9.91 9.54 -7.31
N VAL A 455 -9.19 9.48 -8.42
CA VAL A 455 -9.41 8.49 -9.48
C VAL A 455 -8.48 7.31 -9.27
N PHE A 456 -9.05 6.13 -9.07
CA PHE A 456 -8.31 4.89 -8.93
C PHE A 456 -8.17 4.20 -10.30
N PRO A 457 -6.96 4.09 -10.88
CA PRO A 457 -6.76 3.36 -12.13
C PRO A 457 -6.95 1.86 -11.90
N MET A 458 -7.81 1.24 -12.70
CA MET A 458 -8.04 -0.20 -12.59
C MET A 458 -6.82 -0.99 -13.07
N ARG A 459 -6.66 -2.19 -12.53
CA ARG A 459 -5.68 -3.16 -13.04
C ARG A 459 -5.99 -3.53 -14.51
N ARG A 460 -4.97 -3.66 -15.35
CA ARG A 460 -5.14 -4.13 -16.73
C ARG A 460 -5.53 -5.60 -16.74
N LYS A 461 -6.62 -5.93 -17.43
CA LYS A 461 -7.05 -7.31 -17.72
C LYS A 461 -6.66 -7.67 -19.14
N ALA A 462 -6.12 -8.87 -19.35
CA ALA A 462 -5.79 -9.37 -20.68
C ALA A 462 -7.02 -9.27 -21.60
N GLY A 463 -6.87 -8.69 -22.79
CA GLY A 463 -7.92 -8.59 -23.81
C GLY A 463 -8.92 -7.43 -23.65
N LYS A 464 -8.72 -6.46 -22.75
CA LYS A 464 -9.50 -5.20 -22.72
C LYS A 464 -8.64 -4.00 -23.12
N GLU A 465 -9.11 -3.21 -24.09
CA GLU A 465 -8.38 -2.07 -24.70
C GLU A 465 -8.08 -0.92 -23.71
N SER A 466 -8.86 -0.79 -22.63
CA SER A 466 -8.58 0.14 -21.54
C SER A 466 -8.85 -0.52 -20.18
N PRO A 467 -7.96 -0.38 -19.18
CA PRO A 467 -8.22 -0.89 -17.84
C PRO A 467 -9.48 -0.26 -17.21
N GLY A 468 -9.88 0.93 -17.66
CA GLY A 468 -10.87 1.76 -16.98
C GLY A 468 -10.30 2.41 -15.71
N ALA A 469 -11.11 3.20 -15.04
CA ALA A 469 -10.79 3.76 -13.73
C ALA A 469 -12.05 3.81 -12.88
N ILE A 470 -11.87 3.69 -11.57
CA ILE A 470 -12.92 3.93 -10.59
C ILE A 470 -12.73 5.37 -10.13
N ASP A 471 -13.57 6.27 -10.62
CA ASP A 471 -13.55 7.68 -10.20
C ASP A 471 -14.26 7.80 -8.84
N GLN A 472 -13.59 8.30 -7.80
CA GLN A 472 -14.12 8.50 -6.44
C GLN A 472 -14.80 7.24 -5.84
N PRO A 473 -14.07 6.12 -5.65
CA PRO A 473 -14.61 4.90 -5.06
C PRO A 473 -15.15 5.15 -3.65
N CYS A 474 -16.40 4.76 -3.39
CA CYS A 474 -17.00 4.84 -2.06
C CYS A 474 -17.32 3.42 -1.57
N LEU A 475 -16.39 2.86 -0.79
CA LEU A 475 -16.55 1.55 -0.17
C LEU A 475 -16.93 1.73 1.30
N ILE A 476 -18.10 1.23 1.68
CA ILE A 476 -18.55 1.15 3.07
C ILE A 476 -18.50 -0.32 3.50
N ILE A 477 -17.98 -0.57 4.69
CA ILE A 477 -17.96 -1.91 5.29
C ILE A 477 -18.73 -1.86 6.59
N PHE A 478 -19.69 -2.75 6.74
CA PHE A 478 -20.32 -3.07 8.01
C PHE A 478 -20.03 -4.54 8.34
N GLY A 479 -18.98 -4.74 9.13
CA GLY A 479 -18.59 -6.05 9.64
C GLY A 479 -19.25 -6.35 10.98
N THR A 480 -19.48 -7.63 11.26
CA THR A 480 -19.72 -8.10 12.64
C THR A 480 -18.82 -9.25 13.00
N ALA A 481 -18.41 -9.34 14.26
CA ALA A 481 -17.59 -10.42 14.78
C ALA A 481 -17.85 -10.64 16.28
N ILE A 482 -17.27 -11.71 16.84
CA ILE A 482 -17.21 -11.92 18.29
C ILE A 482 -15.95 -11.20 18.80
N PRO A 483 -16.02 -10.42 19.90
CA PRO A 483 -14.89 -9.61 20.37
C PRO A 483 -13.58 -10.38 20.47
N ASN A 484 -13.56 -11.47 21.25
CA ASN A 484 -12.34 -12.28 21.47
C ASN A 484 -11.77 -12.82 20.15
N HIS A 485 -12.62 -13.37 19.27
CA HIS A 485 -12.15 -13.91 18.00
C HIS A 485 -11.58 -12.85 17.08
N TYR A 486 -12.14 -11.64 17.11
CA TYR A 486 -11.67 -10.51 16.32
C TYR A 486 -10.30 -10.05 16.79
N TYR A 487 -10.14 -9.76 18.09
CA TYR A 487 -8.86 -9.28 18.62
C TYR A 487 -7.76 -10.35 18.52
N GLU A 488 -8.07 -11.63 18.74
CA GLU A 488 -7.13 -12.74 18.50
C GLU A 488 -6.75 -12.91 17.02
N ALA A 489 -7.60 -12.41 16.10
CA ALA A 489 -7.32 -12.44 14.66
C ALA A 489 -6.51 -11.22 14.19
N LEU A 490 -6.23 -10.22 15.02
CA LEU A 490 -5.38 -9.10 14.66
C LEU A 490 -3.89 -9.50 14.75
N SER A 491 -3.09 -8.99 13.82
CA SER A 491 -1.63 -9.11 13.84
C SER A 491 -0.99 -7.74 14.07
N GLU A 492 0.23 -7.69 14.61
CA GLU A 492 1.00 -6.45 14.80
C GLU A 492 1.10 -5.63 13.50
N ARG A 493 1.27 -6.31 12.36
CA ARG A 493 1.26 -5.69 11.03
C ARG A 493 -0.06 -4.97 10.72
N MET A 494 -1.22 -5.53 11.11
CA MET A 494 -2.53 -4.90 10.88
C MET A 494 -2.76 -3.69 11.80
N LEU A 495 -2.14 -3.69 12.97
CA LEU A 495 -2.19 -2.57 13.90
C LEU A 495 -1.36 -1.37 13.39
N THR A 496 -0.21 -1.64 12.77
CA THR A 496 0.77 -0.62 12.35
C THR A 496 0.65 -0.19 10.88
N ASN A 497 0.07 -1.01 9.99
CA ASN A 497 -0.08 -0.66 8.56
C ASN A 497 -1.24 0.31 8.26
N GLY A 498 -1.93 0.79 9.29
CA GLY A 498 -3.05 1.71 9.19
C GLY A 498 -4.41 1.09 8.85
N PHE A 499 -4.54 -0.24 8.81
CA PHE A 499 -5.86 -0.89 8.68
C PHE A 499 -6.69 -0.67 9.94
N PHE A 500 -6.12 -1.01 11.10
CA PHE A 500 -6.79 -0.85 12.39
C PHE A 500 -7.24 0.60 12.63
N ALA A 501 -6.39 1.58 12.31
CA ALA A 501 -6.69 3.01 12.45
C ALA A 501 -7.82 3.55 11.54
N ARG A 502 -8.22 2.81 10.50
CA ARG A 502 -9.33 3.20 9.61
C ARG A 502 -10.67 2.58 10.03
N MET A 503 -10.65 1.61 10.93
CA MET A 503 -11.84 0.94 11.45
C MET A 503 -12.45 1.74 12.61
N ILE A 504 -13.78 1.70 12.71
CA ILE A 504 -14.54 2.11 13.89
C ILE A 504 -15.12 0.83 14.51
N ILE A 505 -14.67 0.47 15.72
CA ILE A 505 -14.90 -0.85 16.32
C ILE A 505 -15.75 -0.72 17.59
N LEU A 506 -17.05 -0.97 17.50
CA LEU A 506 -17.96 -0.79 18.62
C LEU A 506 -18.33 -2.13 19.26
N GLU A 507 -18.18 -2.21 20.57
CA GLU A 507 -18.47 -3.41 21.34
C GLU A 507 -19.84 -3.31 21.99
N SER A 508 -20.69 -4.30 21.70
CA SER A 508 -21.87 -4.56 22.51
C SER A 508 -21.48 -5.41 23.72
N ASN A 509 -21.97 -5.00 24.89
CA ASN A 509 -21.73 -5.66 26.16
C ASN A 509 -22.56 -6.96 26.27
N LYS A 510 -23.26 -7.14 27.39
CA LYS A 510 -24.11 -8.29 27.64
C LYS A 510 -25.22 -8.38 26.60
N ARG A 511 -25.67 -9.61 26.36
CA ARG A 511 -26.84 -9.87 25.51
C ARG A 511 -28.04 -9.10 26.07
N PRO A 512 -28.73 -8.29 25.25
CA PRO A 512 -29.91 -7.56 25.69
C PRO A 512 -31.07 -8.52 25.97
N GLU A 513 -32.04 -8.07 26.77
CA GLU A 513 -33.29 -8.80 26.96
C GLU A 513 -34.00 -8.99 25.62
N GLY A 514 -34.52 -10.18 25.40
CA GLY A 514 -35.25 -10.48 24.17
C GLY A 514 -36.65 -9.88 24.20
N GLN A 515 -37.20 -9.62 23.02
CA GLN A 515 -38.59 -9.25 22.82
C GLN A 515 -39.22 -10.10 21.70
N ASP A 516 -40.54 -10.20 21.70
CA ASP A 516 -41.27 -10.88 20.64
C ASP A 516 -41.06 -10.15 19.30
N PRO A 517 -40.76 -10.87 18.20
CA PRO A 517 -40.57 -10.24 16.90
C PRO A 517 -41.85 -9.53 16.45
N LYS A 518 -41.75 -8.24 16.15
CA LYS A 518 -42.86 -7.44 15.63
C LYS A 518 -42.76 -7.31 14.11
N LEU A 519 -43.85 -7.57 13.41
CA LEU A 519 -43.96 -7.35 11.97
C LEU A 519 -44.47 -5.92 11.71
N ILE A 520 -43.57 -4.94 11.78
CA ILE A 520 -43.87 -3.51 11.57
C ILE A 520 -43.38 -3.12 10.17
N GLU A 521 -44.20 -2.38 9.42
CA GLU A 521 -43.77 -1.78 8.16
C GLU A 521 -42.67 -0.73 8.40
N LEU A 522 -41.83 -0.48 7.37
CA LEU A 522 -40.79 0.55 7.50
C LEU A 522 -41.47 1.92 7.64
N PRO A 523 -40.99 2.80 8.53
CA PRO A 523 -41.52 4.16 8.63
C PRO A 523 -41.40 4.89 7.28
N ASP A 524 -42.47 5.56 6.85
CA ASP A 524 -42.52 6.26 5.55
C ASP A 524 -41.36 7.26 5.42
N ARG A 525 -41.07 8.03 6.47
CA ARG A 525 -39.98 9.01 6.49
C ARG A 525 -38.60 8.40 6.22
N VAL A 526 -38.35 7.17 6.70
CA VAL A 526 -37.09 6.44 6.44
C VAL A 526 -36.99 6.10 4.97
N LEU A 527 -38.06 5.56 4.37
CA LEU A 527 -38.08 5.23 2.95
C LEU A 527 -38.02 6.48 2.06
N GLU A 528 -38.72 7.55 2.42
CA GLU A 528 -38.69 8.84 1.73
C GLU A 528 -37.30 9.44 1.74
N THR A 529 -36.62 9.47 2.89
CA THR A 529 -35.25 10.00 3.01
C THR A 529 -34.26 9.13 2.22
N ALA A 530 -34.37 7.80 2.31
CA ALA A 530 -33.51 6.89 1.55
C ALA A 530 -33.73 7.04 0.03
N LYS A 531 -34.99 7.20 -0.40
CA LYS A 531 -35.34 7.45 -1.79
C LYS A 531 -34.84 8.81 -2.26
N TRP A 532 -35.00 9.86 -1.45
CA TRP A 532 -34.45 11.18 -1.73
C TRP A 532 -32.94 11.10 -1.96
N TRP A 533 -32.21 10.42 -1.07
CA TRP A 533 -30.78 10.21 -1.28
C TRP A 533 -30.51 9.51 -2.59
N SER A 534 -31.23 8.43 -2.93
CA SER A 534 -31.03 7.68 -4.18
C SER A 534 -31.18 8.53 -5.44
N GLU A 535 -32.07 9.53 -5.40
CA GLU A 535 -32.38 10.43 -6.51
C GLU A 535 -31.52 11.71 -6.50
N PHE A 536 -30.97 12.09 -5.34
CA PHE A 536 -30.16 13.29 -5.19
C PHE A 536 -28.83 13.19 -5.96
N ASN A 537 -28.64 14.12 -6.89
CA ASN A 537 -27.43 14.28 -7.68
C ASN A 537 -26.99 15.76 -7.66
N PRO A 538 -25.92 16.11 -6.91
CA PRO A 538 -25.49 17.50 -6.70
C PRO A 538 -24.75 18.15 -7.88
N GLY A 539 -24.35 17.39 -8.90
CA GLY A 539 -23.66 17.94 -10.07
C GLY A 539 -24.57 18.75 -10.98
N THR A 540 -23.97 19.62 -11.80
CA THR A 540 -24.71 20.50 -12.74
C THR A 540 -24.20 20.41 -14.20
N GLY A 541 -23.55 19.30 -14.60
CA GLY A 541 -22.87 19.15 -15.88
C GLY A 541 -23.07 17.80 -16.60
N ASN A 542 -22.91 17.81 -17.91
CA ASN A 542 -23.19 16.65 -18.79
C ASN A 542 -22.26 15.42 -18.57
N LEU A 543 -21.23 15.52 -17.72
CA LEU A 543 -20.28 14.45 -17.37
C LEU A 543 -20.55 13.83 -15.98
N GLU A 544 -21.65 14.16 -15.31
CA GLU A 544 -22.03 13.67 -13.97
C GLU A 544 -22.00 12.14 -13.82
N LYS A 545 -22.34 11.40 -14.89
CA LYS A 545 -22.30 9.93 -14.88
C LYS A 545 -20.88 9.36 -14.79
N TRP A 546 -19.87 10.16 -15.17
CA TRP A 546 -18.47 9.77 -15.20
C TRP A 546 -17.69 10.33 -14.00
N HIS A 547 -17.92 11.59 -13.63
CA HIS A 547 -17.27 12.26 -12.51
C HIS A 547 -18.29 12.89 -11.55
N PRO A 548 -18.48 12.35 -10.33
CA PRO A 548 -19.39 12.95 -9.36
C PRO A 548 -18.78 14.27 -8.83
N VAL A 549 -19.64 15.28 -8.65
CA VAL A 549 -19.27 16.58 -8.07
C VAL A 549 -20.03 16.76 -6.76
N PRO A 550 -19.48 16.31 -5.62
CA PRO A 550 -20.26 16.22 -4.39
C PRO A 550 -20.52 17.59 -3.77
N LYS A 551 -21.72 17.79 -3.22
CA LYS A 551 -22.09 19.02 -2.52
C LYS A 551 -21.17 19.19 -1.31
N VAL A 552 -20.56 20.37 -1.19
CA VAL A 552 -19.80 20.74 -0.01
C VAL A 552 -20.79 21.05 1.11
N VAL A 553 -20.63 20.40 2.25
CA VAL A 553 -21.37 20.69 3.48
C VAL A 553 -20.50 21.63 4.30
N GLU A 554 -20.89 22.90 4.33
CA GLU A 554 -20.07 23.95 4.95
C GLU A 554 -19.96 23.78 6.47
N HIS A 555 -18.83 24.22 7.01
CA HIS A 555 -18.61 24.31 8.44
C HIS A 555 -19.06 25.68 8.95
N THR A 556 -19.68 25.72 10.12
CA THR A 556 -19.82 26.99 10.86
C THR A 556 -18.47 27.39 11.47
N ASP A 557 -18.31 28.66 11.84
CA ASP A 557 -17.07 29.13 12.49
C ASP A 557 -16.80 28.36 13.80
N GLU A 558 -17.83 28.14 14.63
CA GLU A 558 -17.74 27.32 15.85
C GLU A 558 -17.29 25.89 15.57
N ALA A 559 -17.77 25.28 14.47
CA ALA A 559 -17.38 23.93 14.08
C ALA A 559 -15.89 23.84 13.71
N VAL A 560 -15.35 24.88 13.06
CA VAL A 560 -13.92 24.97 12.74
C VAL A 560 -13.07 25.03 14.02
N GLU A 561 -13.50 25.80 15.02
CA GLU A 561 -12.81 25.90 16.31
C GLU A 561 -12.76 24.55 17.03
N ILE A 562 -13.89 23.85 17.14
CA ILE A 562 -13.99 22.55 17.82
C ILE A 562 -13.12 21.50 17.12
N LEU A 563 -13.15 21.41 15.79
CA LEU A 563 -12.33 20.47 15.04
C LEU A 563 -10.83 20.79 15.14
N THR A 564 -10.48 22.08 15.24
CA THR A 564 -9.10 22.51 15.45
C THR A 564 -8.60 22.06 16.82
N GLU A 565 -9.44 22.15 17.85
CA GLU A 565 -9.09 21.69 19.19
C GLU A 565 -8.97 20.16 19.26
N CYS A 566 -9.91 19.43 18.65
CA CYS A 566 -9.82 17.97 18.53
C CYS A 566 -8.52 17.53 17.82
N ARG A 567 -8.10 18.25 16.77
CA ARG A 567 -6.82 17.98 16.11
C ARG A 567 -5.64 18.18 17.06
N ARG A 568 -5.61 19.27 17.85
CA ARG A 568 -4.53 19.53 18.81
C ARG A 568 -4.47 18.47 19.92
N GLU A 569 -5.62 18.02 20.42
CA GLU A 569 -5.68 16.92 21.39
C GLU A 569 -5.08 15.64 20.78
N ALA A 570 -5.49 15.28 19.55
CA ALA A 570 -4.96 14.11 18.86
C ALA A 570 -3.45 14.21 18.57
N GLU A 571 -2.95 15.40 18.20
CA GLU A 571 -1.51 15.66 18.02
C GLU A 571 -0.74 15.52 19.35
N THR A 572 -1.33 15.96 20.47
CA THR A 572 -0.74 15.81 21.80
C THR A 572 -0.61 14.34 22.18
N GLU A 573 -1.68 13.55 21.98
CA GLU A 573 -1.68 12.11 22.25
C GLU A 573 -0.76 11.35 21.29
N TYR A 574 -0.67 11.78 20.02
CA TYR A 574 0.30 11.26 19.05
C TYR A 574 1.73 11.46 19.56
N SER A 575 2.11 12.68 19.95
CA SER A 575 3.44 12.98 20.48
C SER A 575 3.72 12.22 21.78
N ALA A 576 2.70 12.01 22.62
CA ALA A 576 2.84 11.19 23.81
C ALA A 576 3.06 9.70 23.48
N ALA A 577 2.39 9.16 22.46
CA ALA A 577 2.61 7.81 21.96
C ALA A 577 4.01 7.64 21.34
N GLU A 578 4.45 8.63 20.56
CA GLU A 578 5.79 8.68 19.97
C GLU A 578 6.88 8.69 21.05
N ALA A 579 6.71 9.51 22.10
CA ALA A 579 7.63 9.55 23.24
C ALA A 579 7.70 8.22 24.02
N ARG A 580 6.67 7.36 23.91
CA ARG A 580 6.64 6.01 24.50
C ARG A 580 7.09 4.92 23.51
N ASN A 581 7.48 5.26 22.29
CA ASN A 581 7.74 4.31 21.19
C ASN A 581 6.55 3.39 20.89
N ASP A 582 5.32 3.87 21.09
CA ASP A 582 4.09 3.15 20.81
C ASP A 582 3.67 3.34 19.34
N SER A 583 4.16 2.46 18.47
CA SER A 583 3.88 2.49 17.02
C SER A 583 2.40 2.28 16.67
N VAL A 584 1.65 1.57 17.51
CA VAL A 584 0.20 1.38 17.32
C VAL A 584 -0.52 2.66 17.69
N GLY A 585 -0.19 3.25 18.84
CA GLY A 585 -0.69 4.53 19.30
C GLY A 585 -0.51 5.64 18.27
N THR A 586 0.71 5.83 17.75
CA THR A 586 0.97 6.86 16.72
C THR A 586 0.13 6.63 15.46
N THR A 587 0.02 5.38 15.00
CA THR A 587 -0.78 5.04 13.83
C THR A 587 -2.26 5.38 14.01
N VAL A 588 -2.86 5.05 15.17
CA VAL A 588 -4.29 5.31 15.42
C VAL A 588 -4.56 6.78 15.68
N TRP A 589 -3.75 7.45 16.51
CA TRP A 589 -3.92 8.88 16.82
C TRP A 589 -3.82 9.77 15.58
N SER A 590 -2.99 9.40 14.60
CA SER A 590 -2.84 10.14 13.33
C SER A 590 -4.14 10.28 12.52
N ARG A 591 -5.16 9.45 12.78
CA ARG A 591 -6.42 9.42 12.02
C ARG A 591 -7.60 10.06 12.73
N VAL A 592 -7.46 10.46 14.00
CA VAL A 592 -8.58 10.95 14.81
C VAL A 592 -9.26 12.17 14.20
N ASN A 593 -8.50 13.16 13.74
CA ASN A 593 -9.06 14.35 13.10
C ASN A 593 -9.83 14.02 11.79
N GLU A 594 -9.30 13.11 10.97
CA GLU A 594 -10.00 12.63 9.75
C GLU A 594 -11.32 11.95 10.12
N GLN A 595 -11.31 11.09 11.15
CA GLN A 595 -12.51 10.38 11.61
C GLN A 595 -13.54 11.34 12.23
N ALA A 596 -13.11 12.29 13.06
CA ALA A 596 -13.99 13.29 13.66
C ALA A 596 -14.72 14.11 12.59
N ARG A 597 -14.02 14.52 11.52
CA ARG A 597 -14.61 15.23 10.38
C ARG A 597 -15.61 14.38 9.60
N LYS A 598 -15.27 13.11 9.32
CA LYS A 598 -16.18 12.17 8.65
C LYS A 598 -17.45 11.92 9.46
N LEU A 599 -17.30 11.74 10.77
CA LEU A 599 -18.40 11.55 11.71
C LEU A 599 -19.28 12.80 11.80
N ALA A 600 -18.69 14.00 11.87
CA ALA A 600 -19.44 15.26 11.86
C ALA A 600 -20.22 15.46 10.55
N LEU A 601 -19.63 15.10 9.40
CA LEU A 601 -20.33 15.10 8.11
C LEU A 601 -21.53 14.14 8.13
N LEU A 602 -21.35 12.90 8.60
CA LEU A 602 -22.42 11.90 8.70
C LEU A 602 -23.54 12.35 9.66
N TYR A 603 -23.16 13.00 10.76
CA TYR A 603 -24.11 13.62 11.69
C TYR A 603 -24.96 14.67 10.98
N ALA A 604 -24.32 15.65 10.32
CA ALA A 604 -25.01 16.77 9.68
C ALA A 604 -26.00 16.31 8.61
N VAL A 605 -25.62 15.34 7.79
CA VAL A 605 -26.49 14.82 6.71
C VAL A 605 -27.58 13.88 7.20
N SER A 606 -27.39 13.26 8.38
CA SER A 606 -28.44 12.51 9.06
C SER A 606 -29.48 13.47 9.65
N GLU A 607 -29.03 14.54 10.30
CA GLU A 607 -29.88 15.54 10.94
C GLU A 607 -30.75 16.27 9.91
N ASN A 608 -30.15 16.73 8.81
CA ASN A 608 -30.84 17.37 7.71
C ASN A 608 -30.20 17.03 6.37
N HIS A 609 -30.82 16.13 5.61
CA HIS A 609 -30.30 15.71 4.31
C HIS A 609 -30.49 16.76 3.19
N ILE A 610 -31.43 17.70 3.35
CA ILE A 610 -31.77 18.69 2.31
C ILE A 610 -30.76 19.85 2.34
N GLU A 611 -30.59 20.45 3.52
CA GLU A 611 -29.69 21.57 3.78
C GLU A 611 -28.76 21.25 4.96
N PRO A 612 -27.85 20.28 4.79
CA PRO A 612 -26.91 19.93 5.85
C PRO A 612 -25.91 21.07 6.07
N VAL A 613 -25.55 21.29 7.33
CA VAL A 613 -24.47 22.18 7.77
C VAL A 613 -23.71 21.48 8.88
N ILE A 614 -22.38 21.46 8.82
CA ILE A 614 -21.55 20.94 9.91
C ILE A 614 -21.44 22.04 10.97
N GLY A 615 -22.37 22.00 11.92
CA GLY A 615 -22.43 22.92 13.06
C GLY A 615 -21.82 22.35 14.34
N LYS A 616 -21.95 23.12 15.43
CA LYS A 616 -21.41 22.79 16.76
C LYS A 616 -21.74 21.38 17.24
N GLY A 617 -23.02 20.99 17.23
CA GLY A 617 -23.45 19.67 17.73
C GLY A 617 -22.81 18.51 16.96
N ALA A 618 -22.67 18.64 15.64
CA ALA A 618 -22.03 17.65 14.80
C ALA A 618 -20.54 17.48 15.13
N THR A 619 -19.83 18.59 15.33
CA THR A 619 -18.39 18.56 15.62
C THR A 619 -18.07 18.18 17.05
N GLU A 620 -18.89 18.59 18.04
CA GLU A 620 -18.76 18.11 19.43
C GLU A 620 -18.95 16.60 19.49
N TRP A 621 -20.05 16.09 18.90
CA TRP A 621 -20.33 14.66 18.85
C TRP A 621 -19.23 13.90 18.12
N GLY A 622 -18.84 14.33 16.92
CA GLY A 622 -17.82 13.66 16.11
C GLY A 622 -16.45 13.63 16.78
N SER A 623 -16.06 14.70 17.47
CA SER A 623 -14.77 14.79 18.18
C SER A 623 -14.76 13.88 19.42
N LEU A 624 -15.80 13.96 20.26
CA LEU A 624 -15.94 13.12 21.45
C LEU A 624 -15.97 11.64 21.08
N PHE A 625 -16.75 11.28 20.06
CA PHE A 625 -16.82 9.92 19.56
C PHE A 625 -15.44 9.43 19.09
N ALA A 626 -14.76 10.18 18.22
CA ALA A 626 -13.49 9.76 17.64
C ALA A 626 -12.38 9.58 18.69
N VAL A 627 -12.31 10.50 19.66
CA VAL A 627 -11.31 10.43 20.74
C VAL A 627 -11.61 9.27 21.69
N HIS A 628 -12.86 9.13 22.16
CA HIS A 628 -13.26 8.04 23.05
C HIS A 628 -12.99 6.68 22.41
N GLN A 629 -13.44 6.53 21.16
CA GLN A 629 -13.32 5.30 20.43
C GLN A 629 -11.85 4.92 20.16
N THR A 630 -10.99 5.90 19.91
CA THR A 630 -9.54 5.68 19.77
C THR A 630 -8.93 5.17 21.06
N LYS A 631 -9.23 5.80 22.20
CA LYS A 631 -8.76 5.35 23.53
C LYS A 631 -9.21 3.90 23.80
N ARG A 632 -10.47 3.58 23.50
CA ARG A 632 -11.03 2.22 23.71
C ARG A 632 -10.36 1.19 22.80
N MET A 633 -10.13 1.52 21.53
CA MET A 633 -9.45 0.63 20.59
C MET A 633 -8.02 0.31 21.01
N LEU A 634 -7.27 1.32 21.45
CA LEU A 634 -5.89 1.13 21.94
C LEU A 634 -5.86 0.29 23.22
N PHE A 635 -6.79 0.53 24.15
CA PHE A 635 -6.96 -0.29 25.35
C PHE A 635 -7.20 -1.77 25.00
N MET A 636 -8.21 -2.06 24.19
CA MET A 636 -8.58 -3.43 23.83
C MET A 636 -7.52 -4.16 23.00
N ALA A 637 -6.84 -3.45 22.10
CA ALA A 637 -5.72 -4.01 21.36
C ALA A 637 -4.53 -4.33 22.28
N GLY A 638 -4.27 -3.45 23.26
CA GLY A 638 -3.29 -3.63 24.32
C GLY A 638 -3.52 -4.91 25.13
N GLU A 639 -4.74 -5.13 25.62
CA GLU A 639 -5.09 -6.32 26.40
C GLU A 639 -5.03 -7.61 25.56
N HIS A 640 -5.63 -7.64 24.36
CA HIS A 640 -5.86 -8.91 23.67
C HIS A 640 -4.75 -9.32 22.67
N VAL A 641 -4.09 -8.36 22.00
CA VAL A 641 -3.12 -8.70 20.94
C VAL A 641 -1.77 -9.09 21.54
N PHE A 642 -1.30 -8.34 22.53
CA PHE A 642 -0.02 -8.63 23.19
C PHE A 642 -0.09 -9.88 24.07
N GLU A 643 -1.19 -10.09 24.81
CA GLU A 643 -1.39 -11.34 25.56
C GLU A 643 -1.44 -12.56 24.63
N SER A 644 -2.11 -12.49 23.47
CA SER A 644 -2.27 -13.66 22.60
C SER A 644 -0.99 -14.11 21.88
N GLU A 645 -0.15 -13.17 21.40
CA GLU A 645 1.10 -13.52 20.74
C GLU A 645 2.15 -14.01 21.76
N PHE A 646 2.25 -13.31 22.89
CA PHE A 646 3.13 -13.70 23.99
C PHE A 646 2.73 -15.05 24.59
N ASP A 647 1.44 -15.28 24.85
CA ASP A 647 0.93 -16.56 25.31
C ASP A 647 1.16 -17.67 24.28
N SER A 648 0.98 -17.37 22.99
CA SER A 648 1.25 -18.32 21.91
C SER A 648 2.72 -18.73 21.89
N ARG A 649 3.64 -17.77 22.09
CA ARG A 649 5.07 -18.04 22.23
C ARG A 649 5.35 -18.86 23.50
N CYS A 650 4.82 -18.47 24.65
CA CYS A 650 4.91 -19.24 25.90
C CYS A 650 4.44 -20.70 25.72
N LYS A 651 3.25 -20.90 25.15
CA LYS A 651 2.68 -22.24 24.84
C LYS A 651 3.59 -23.05 23.92
N LYS A 652 4.20 -22.44 22.90
CA LYS A 652 5.14 -23.11 21.97
C LYS A 652 6.42 -23.57 22.66
N LEU A 653 7.03 -22.74 23.51
CA LEU A 653 8.22 -23.12 24.27
C LEU A 653 7.90 -24.25 25.25
N LEU A 654 6.79 -24.14 25.98
CA LEU A 654 6.32 -25.18 26.89
C LEU A 654 6.04 -26.49 26.18
N ALA A 655 5.43 -26.49 24.98
CA ALA A 655 5.20 -27.70 24.20
C ALA A 655 6.50 -28.42 23.81
N ILE A 656 7.58 -27.67 23.54
CA ILE A 656 8.89 -28.24 23.24
C ILE A 656 9.51 -28.86 24.48
N LEU A 657 9.47 -28.16 25.62
CA LEU A 657 10.02 -28.66 26.88
C LEU A 657 9.23 -29.87 27.40
N LYS A 658 7.90 -29.89 27.26
CA LYS A 658 7.06 -31.07 27.57
C LYS A 658 7.43 -32.29 26.73
N LYS A 659 7.62 -32.09 25.41
CA LYS A 659 8.08 -33.16 24.50
C LYS A 659 9.51 -33.63 24.82
N TRP A 660 10.37 -32.72 25.29
CA TRP A 660 11.71 -33.06 25.73
C TRP A 660 11.68 -33.91 27.01
N ARG A 661 10.91 -33.47 28.01
CA ARG A 661 10.71 -34.21 29.27
C ARG A 661 10.16 -35.61 29.03
N ALA A 662 9.18 -35.74 28.15
CA ALA A 662 8.62 -37.05 27.78
C ALA A 662 9.65 -38.01 27.14
N LYS A 663 10.68 -37.50 26.47
CA LYS A 663 11.71 -38.32 25.80
C LYS A 663 12.98 -38.54 26.61
N LYS A 664 13.32 -37.60 27.49
CA LYS A 664 14.63 -37.53 28.16
C LYS A 664 14.51 -37.39 29.68
N GLY A 665 13.31 -37.47 30.25
CA GLY A 665 13.08 -37.27 31.68
C GLY A 665 13.38 -35.82 32.09
N ASN A 666 13.80 -35.60 33.33
CA ASN A 666 14.05 -34.24 33.85
C ASN A 666 15.39 -33.63 33.42
N GLN A 667 15.92 -34.01 32.25
CA GLN A 667 17.19 -33.52 31.73
C GLN A 667 17.08 -32.10 31.19
N TRP A 668 18.14 -31.32 31.39
CA TRP A 668 18.30 -29.98 30.79
C TRP A 668 18.34 -30.04 29.27
N MET A 669 17.65 -29.10 28.63
CA MET A 669 17.63 -28.90 27.18
C MET A 669 18.51 -27.72 26.80
N GLU A 670 19.47 -27.94 25.90
CA GLU A 670 20.35 -26.88 25.40
C GLU A 670 19.59 -25.90 24.48
N PHE A 671 19.86 -24.61 24.64
CA PHE A 671 19.18 -23.53 23.92
C PHE A 671 19.26 -23.65 22.39
N TRP A 672 20.37 -24.11 21.83
CA TRP A 672 20.49 -24.28 20.38
C TRP A 672 19.44 -25.26 19.81
N ARG A 673 18.98 -26.23 20.60
CA ARG A 673 17.92 -27.16 20.20
C ARG A 673 16.54 -26.49 20.22
N ILE A 674 16.36 -25.53 21.13
CA ILE A 674 15.16 -24.68 21.20
C ILE A 674 15.18 -23.73 20.01
N ARG A 675 16.27 -23.00 19.79
CA ARG A 675 16.49 -22.08 18.66
C ARG A 675 16.35 -22.76 17.30
N ARG A 676 16.75 -24.02 17.17
CA ARG A 676 16.54 -24.81 15.93
C ARG A 676 15.06 -25.11 15.66
N LYS A 677 14.24 -25.22 16.71
CA LYS A 677 12.80 -25.50 16.62
C LYS A 677 11.94 -24.23 16.60
N LEU A 678 12.41 -23.18 17.25
CA LEU A 678 11.78 -21.87 17.38
C LEU A 678 12.73 -20.83 16.81
N LYS A 679 12.49 -20.44 15.57
CA LYS A 679 13.28 -19.45 14.82
C LYS A 679 12.94 -18.01 15.26
N TRP A 680 12.90 -17.76 16.56
CA TRP A 680 12.70 -16.42 17.13
C TRP A 680 14.04 -15.67 17.23
N ASN A 681 13.96 -14.35 17.35
CA ASN A 681 15.14 -13.55 17.66
C ASN A 681 15.58 -13.79 19.12
N ASP A 682 16.79 -13.35 19.50
CA ASP A 682 17.31 -13.62 20.84
C ASP A 682 16.53 -12.87 21.95
N ARG A 683 15.93 -11.70 21.65
CA ARG A 683 15.07 -10.93 22.55
C ARG A 683 13.76 -11.66 22.87
N ASP A 684 13.07 -12.18 21.86
CA ASP A 684 11.83 -12.94 22.02
C ASP A 684 12.03 -14.19 22.89
N HIS A 685 13.18 -14.87 22.76
CA HIS A 685 13.52 -16.03 23.58
C HIS A 685 13.75 -15.65 25.04
N GLU A 686 14.40 -14.52 25.27
CA GLU A 686 14.71 -13.98 26.59
C GLU A 686 13.45 -13.52 27.32
N GLU A 687 12.57 -12.81 26.63
CA GLU A 687 11.28 -12.32 27.13
C GLU A 687 10.38 -13.49 27.58
N VAL A 688 10.16 -14.47 26.69
CA VAL A 688 9.35 -15.66 26.97
C VAL A 688 9.97 -16.50 28.10
N ARG A 689 11.30 -16.61 28.13
CA ARG A 689 12.01 -17.32 29.20
C ARG A 689 11.78 -16.64 30.54
N ASN A 690 12.01 -15.34 30.63
CA ASN A 690 11.95 -14.59 31.88
C ASN A 690 10.53 -14.65 32.48
N ALA A 691 9.49 -14.56 31.66
CA ALA A 691 8.12 -14.71 32.16
C ALA A 691 7.81 -16.13 32.65
N LEU A 692 8.23 -17.17 31.93
CA LEU A 692 8.01 -18.55 32.37
C LEU A 692 8.82 -18.92 33.62
N ILE A 693 9.99 -18.30 33.83
CA ILE A 693 10.74 -18.38 35.09
C ILE A 693 9.95 -17.67 36.20
N GLY A 694 9.45 -16.44 35.94
CA GLY A 694 8.65 -15.67 36.88
C GLY A 694 7.38 -16.41 37.34
N GLN A 695 6.74 -17.13 36.42
CA GLN A 695 5.58 -18.00 36.70
C GLN A 695 5.97 -19.34 37.36
N ARG A 696 7.26 -19.62 37.58
CA ARG A 696 7.79 -20.87 38.14
C ARG A 696 7.38 -22.11 37.33
N ILE A 697 7.35 -21.98 36.00
CA ILE A 697 7.00 -23.07 35.08
C ILE A 697 8.27 -23.72 34.51
N ILE A 698 9.30 -22.93 34.25
CA ILE A 698 10.60 -23.41 33.73
C ILE A 698 11.75 -23.03 34.66
N GLU A 699 12.80 -23.82 34.58
CA GLU A 699 14.10 -23.50 35.18
C GLU A 699 15.12 -23.20 34.08
N TYR A 700 16.04 -22.31 34.40
CA TYR A 700 17.06 -21.82 33.49
C TYR A 700 18.44 -21.83 34.17
N ASP A 701 19.46 -22.25 33.43
CA ASP A 701 20.84 -22.29 33.92
C ASP A 701 21.83 -21.87 32.82
N GLU A 702 22.90 -21.18 33.23
CA GLU A 702 24.01 -20.71 32.38
C GLU A 702 25.37 -21.09 32.99
N PRO A 703 25.78 -22.37 32.95
CA PRO A 703 27.08 -22.76 33.48
C PRO A 703 28.23 -22.09 32.70
N PRO A 704 29.26 -21.60 33.41
CA PRO A 704 30.42 -21.00 32.79
C PRO A 704 31.20 -22.05 31.99
N THR A 705 31.49 -21.72 30.74
CA THR A 705 32.34 -22.53 29.84
C THR A 705 33.50 -21.67 29.36
N GLY A 706 34.61 -22.26 28.92
CA GLY A 706 35.77 -21.53 28.36
C GLY A 706 35.50 -20.75 27.06
N GLY A 707 34.23 -20.55 26.69
CA GLY A 707 33.72 -19.82 25.53
C GLY A 707 32.32 -19.26 25.84
N LYS A 708 31.47 -18.99 24.83
CA LYS A 708 30.10 -18.45 25.05
C LYS A 708 29.31 -19.34 26.03
N PRO A 709 28.68 -18.77 27.08
CA PRO A 709 27.99 -19.53 28.12
C PRO A 709 26.88 -20.41 27.53
N LYS A 710 26.78 -21.64 28.05
CA LYS A 710 25.76 -22.59 27.60
C LYS A 710 24.43 -22.26 28.27
N LYS A 711 23.43 -21.89 27.47
CA LYS A 711 22.06 -21.65 27.95
C LYS A 711 21.27 -22.97 28.04
N LEU A 712 20.75 -23.31 29.22
CA LEU A 712 20.04 -24.56 29.52
C LEU A 712 18.63 -24.29 30.06
N TYR A 713 17.66 -25.12 29.66
CA TYR A 713 16.25 -24.97 30.00
C TYR A 713 15.65 -26.32 30.46
N ARG A 714 14.79 -26.32 31.48
CA ARG A 714 13.93 -27.48 31.79
C ARG A 714 12.59 -27.03 32.36
N LEU A 715 11.61 -27.93 32.42
CA LEU A 715 10.40 -27.69 33.21
C LEU A 715 10.71 -27.85 34.69
N VAL A 716 10.07 -27.06 35.55
CA VAL A 716 10.10 -27.27 37.00
C VAL A 716 9.50 -28.64 37.31
N GLU A 717 10.03 -29.36 38.30
CA GLU A 717 9.59 -30.73 38.61
C GLU A 717 8.09 -30.84 38.92
N SER A 718 7.50 -29.79 39.49
CA SER A 718 6.08 -29.65 39.85
C SER A 718 5.13 -29.36 38.68
N TYR A 719 5.64 -29.15 37.46
CA TYR A 719 4.87 -28.77 36.27
C TYR A 719 4.99 -29.80 35.13
#